data_AF-A0A3B9GB73-F1
#
_entry.id   AF-A0A3B9GB73-F1
#
_cell.length_a   1.000
_cell.length_b   1.000
_cell.length_c   1.000
_cell.angle_alpha   90.00
_cell.angle_beta   90.00
_cell.angle_gamma   90.00
#
_symmetry.space_group_name_H-M   'P 1'
#
loop_
_entity.id
_entity.type
_entity.pdbx_description
1 polymer ?
#
loop_
_entity_poly.entity_id
_entity_poly.type
_entity_poly.pdbx_seq_one_letter_code
_entity_poly.pdbx_strand_id
1 'polypeptide(L)'
;MSEISSRELSIEAARQKLGFAKDECLEDGLSKWRKVEIRLYWMAKSATSSAAKASFERDLAELRILINAVEAEVAKKEVSQVDPVQRQISPPPKISKKRKGGSMIFSLMFGLLGGGVYYAYKVDFFELRNQERDQVNLKSLQENFGVSIEKRRWNEAQNFIKLFKEAGAAEVVIQESLLEIEKGRNEEKGQQIAFLISNAQSAQEAGQLAEAEIFCQEVEKLQPGHPIVPSIRESIRKSKLEVRRKLIVDEIEKAMESEDWGVAKSQLLMLRKVDPAFNRIPSIEVSLKTAEEEAIKRKRKAAGLVEKVRSLDEGTYSPEVMALLEEAVRLDPSKKNRALYKQMASYGKMVKVPEDHETISAALKVAKKNDRVFVSKGIYHESLIMPHGVQIIGESRLDTIIECPADIGAVITVPADVGEVRVVSLTLRHSGLVNDDERSPVVAVNGGSIEGEDLLILRASGHGIAVLNGGKAALSLCKISDSAWDGISVTGEASRAELSRVTCEKNLHHGVDFWDGASGLIKNSLLIANGRNGLFAIEPLAAISVQTTRSEKNREVGFYFSGVNGVNVVNCHVYENFLGGILFDQGSKAVSLSGNKITKNGEAGLVFEVGVEIVSESENKVEENFGKQIWRDAVFPTSSREDTVSPPPPPPPLKVEESDD
;
A
#
# COMPACT_ATOMS: atom_id res chain seq x y z
N MET A 1 27.91 0.40 42.24
CA MET A 1 27.49 -0.37 43.42
C MET A 1 26.19 -1.07 43.08
N SER A 2 26.05 -2.38 43.30
CA SER A 2 27.03 -3.34 43.80
C SER A 2 28.09 -3.72 42.77
N GLU A 3 29.30 -4.03 43.23
CA GLU A 3 30.18 -4.95 42.52
C GLU A 3 29.67 -6.37 42.77
N ILE A 4 29.55 -7.19 41.73
CA ILE A 4 29.38 -8.63 41.90
C ILE A 4 30.76 -9.25 41.71
N SER A 5 31.43 -9.45 42.84
CA SER A 5 32.63 -10.28 42.95
C SER A 5 32.39 -11.65 42.30
N SER A 6 33.46 -12.26 41.79
CA SER A 6 33.48 -13.53 41.06
C SER A 6 32.97 -14.70 41.91
N ARG A 7 31.65 -14.85 41.97
CA ARG A 7 31.00 -16.15 42.21
C ARG A 7 31.09 -16.94 40.92
N GLU A 8 31.66 -18.13 40.98
CA GLU A 8 31.61 -19.09 39.87
C GLU A 8 30.14 -19.36 39.52
N LEU A 9 29.80 -19.20 38.24
CA LEU A 9 28.44 -19.42 37.76
C LEU A 9 28.19 -20.94 37.67
N SER A 10 27.11 -21.46 38.26
CA SER A 10 26.82 -22.90 38.15
C SER A 10 26.55 -23.29 36.70
N ILE A 11 27.00 -24.50 36.36
CA ILE A 11 26.92 -25.08 35.03
C ILE A 11 25.49 -25.31 34.60
N GLU A 12 24.59 -25.75 35.49
CA GLU A 12 23.18 -25.93 35.14
C GLU A 12 22.51 -24.59 34.80
N ALA A 13 22.85 -23.52 35.53
CA ALA A 13 22.38 -22.18 35.22
C ALA A 13 22.94 -21.66 33.88
N ALA A 14 24.18 -22.03 33.52
CA ALA A 14 24.75 -21.72 32.22
C ALA A 14 24.08 -22.52 31.09
N ARG A 15 23.94 -23.84 31.22
CA ARG A 15 23.24 -24.71 30.25
C ARG A 15 21.80 -24.26 30.02
N GLN A 16 21.06 -23.91 31.08
CA GLN A 16 19.68 -23.45 30.98
C GLN A 16 19.57 -22.10 30.23
N LYS A 17 20.48 -21.15 30.47
CA LYS A 17 20.49 -19.87 29.74
C LYS A 17 20.92 -20.01 28.28
N LEU A 18 21.80 -20.97 27.98
CA LEU A 18 22.21 -21.32 26.61
C LEU A 18 21.24 -22.31 25.93
N GLY A 19 20.13 -22.66 26.58
CA GLY A 19 19.06 -23.47 25.99
C GLY A 19 19.40 -24.93 25.67
N PHE A 20 20.54 -25.45 26.16
CA PHE A 20 20.95 -26.83 25.88
C PHE A 20 19.97 -27.84 26.46
N ALA A 21 19.68 -28.89 25.70
CA ALA A 21 18.96 -30.05 26.22
C ALA A 21 19.81 -30.74 27.31
N LYS A 22 19.12 -31.43 28.23
CA LYS A 22 19.70 -31.88 29.49
C LYS A 22 20.94 -32.78 29.32
N ASP A 23 20.90 -33.65 28.31
CA ASP A 23 21.92 -34.67 28.05
C ASP A 23 22.65 -34.41 26.70
N GLU A 24 22.59 -33.17 26.18
CA GLU A 24 23.23 -32.72 24.93
C GLU A 24 24.76 -32.56 25.06
N CYS A 25 25.49 -32.93 24.01
CA CYS A 25 26.95 -32.74 23.87
C CYS A 25 27.32 -31.25 23.96
N LEU A 26 28.37 -30.92 24.72
CA LEU A 26 28.74 -29.53 24.96
C LEU A 26 29.58 -28.94 23.83
N GLU A 27 30.51 -29.70 23.25
CA GLU A 27 31.39 -29.23 22.16
C GLU A 27 30.59 -28.76 20.93
N ASP A 28 29.70 -29.61 20.41
CA ASP A 28 28.83 -29.31 19.25
C ASP A 28 27.86 -28.14 19.53
N GLY A 29 27.39 -28.06 20.78
CA GLY A 29 26.51 -27.00 21.25
C GLY A 29 27.21 -25.64 21.35
N LEU A 30 28.44 -25.61 21.86
CA LEU A 30 29.25 -24.41 22.03
C LEU A 30 29.58 -23.75 20.69
N SER A 31 29.84 -24.53 19.63
CA SER A 31 30.12 -24.01 18.28
C SER A 31 29.03 -23.04 17.79
N LYS A 32 27.75 -23.38 18.01
CA LYS A 32 26.59 -22.55 17.66
C LYS A 32 26.61 -21.23 18.44
N TRP A 33 26.92 -21.27 19.73
CA TRP A 33 26.99 -20.07 20.58
C TRP A 33 28.23 -19.21 20.33
N ARG A 34 29.37 -19.79 19.90
CA ARG A 34 30.52 -19.03 19.38
C ARG A 34 30.17 -18.30 18.07
N LYS A 35 29.42 -18.93 17.14
CA LYS A 35 28.87 -18.24 15.95
C LYS A 35 27.90 -17.09 16.35
N VAL A 36 27.15 -17.20 17.46
CA VAL A 36 26.30 -16.11 18.02
C VAL A 36 27.13 -15.01 18.71
N GLU A 37 28.19 -15.36 19.45
CA GLU A 37 29.10 -14.39 20.09
C GLU A 37 29.73 -13.45 19.07
N ILE A 38 30.25 -14.02 17.96
CA ILE A 38 30.80 -13.26 16.84
C ILE A 38 29.74 -12.30 16.26
N ARG A 39 28.50 -12.77 16.10
CA ARG A 39 27.38 -11.95 15.60
C ARG A 39 27.03 -10.81 16.57
N LEU A 40 26.96 -11.06 17.88
CA LEU A 40 26.72 -10.02 18.89
C LEU A 40 27.87 -8.99 18.97
N TYR A 41 29.12 -9.42 18.84
CA TYR A 41 30.27 -8.52 18.72
C TYR A 41 30.13 -7.57 17.51
N TRP A 42 29.76 -8.10 16.34
CA TRP A 42 29.53 -7.26 15.16
C TRP A 42 28.28 -6.37 15.27
N MET A 43 27.22 -6.82 15.96
CA MET A 43 26.05 -5.99 16.27
C MET A 43 26.40 -4.84 17.24
N ALA A 44 27.20 -5.09 18.28
CA ALA A 44 27.72 -4.04 19.16
C ALA A 44 28.65 -3.05 18.44
N LYS A 45 29.45 -3.53 17.48
CA LYS A 45 30.31 -2.71 16.60
C LYS A 45 29.52 -1.82 15.63
N SER A 46 28.35 -2.27 15.16
CA SER A 46 27.55 -1.61 14.11
C SER A 46 26.32 -0.85 14.61
N ALA A 47 25.90 -1.06 15.87
CA ALA A 47 24.73 -0.42 16.45
C ALA A 47 24.86 1.12 16.51
N THR A 48 23.95 1.81 15.81
CA THR A 48 23.89 3.27 15.71
C THR A 48 23.24 3.95 16.92
N SER A 49 22.44 3.22 17.69
CA SER A 49 21.84 3.69 18.95
C SER A 49 22.73 3.31 20.14
N SER A 50 23.09 4.29 20.98
CA SER A 50 23.87 4.07 22.19
C SER A 50 23.20 3.11 23.17
N ALA A 51 21.87 3.14 23.27
CA ALA A 51 21.11 2.22 24.11
C ALA A 51 21.10 0.78 23.56
N ALA A 52 21.03 0.62 22.23
CA ALA A 52 21.12 -0.69 21.58
C ALA A 52 22.54 -1.27 21.69
N LYS A 53 23.56 -0.45 21.43
CA LYS A 53 24.97 -0.81 21.61
C LYS A 53 25.25 -1.24 23.06
N ALA A 54 24.82 -0.45 24.03
CA ALA A 54 24.95 -0.79 25.45
C ALA A 54 24.07 -1.99 25.87
N SER A 55 23.07 -2.42 25.07
CA SER A 55 22.48 -3.75 25.22
C SER A 55 23.45 -4.80 24.70
N PHE A 56 23.79 -4.78 23.41
CA PHE A 56 24.60 -5.82 22.78
C PHE A 56 25.97 -6.01 23.43
N GLU A 57 26.59 -4.97 24.00
CA GLU A 57 27.84 -5.08 24.77
C GLU A 57 27.64 -5.77 26.15
N ARG A 58 26.48 -5.59 26.80
CA ARG A 58 26.09 -6.37 28.00
C ARG A 58 25.70 -7.80 27.64
N ASP A 59 24.90 -7.97 26.59
CA ASP A 59 24.41 -9.26 26.10
C ASP A 59 25.61 -10.14 25.65
N LEU A 60 26.61 -9.55 25.00
CA LEU A 60 27.89 -10.18 24.67
C LEU A 60 28.74 -10.52 25.91
N ALA A 61 28.80 -9.63 26.89
CA ALA A 61 29.54 -9.88 28.13
C ALA A 61 28.92 -11.01 28.96
N GLU A 62 27.58 -11.05 29.04
CA GLU A 62 26.85 -12.14 29.70
C GLU A 62 27.01 -13.45 28.93
N LEU A 63 26.88 -13.44 27.59
CA LEU A 63 27.13 -14.63 26.76
C LEU A 63 28.56 -15.16 26.94
N ARG A 64 29.57 -14.30 27.03
CA ARG A 64 30.97 -14.71 27.30
C ARG A 64 31.14 -15.35 28.67
N ILE A 65 30.47 -14.85 29.70
CA ILE A 65 30.49 -15.48 31.04
C ILE A 65 29.83 -16.87 30.98
N LEU A 66 28.73 -17.02 30.24
CA LEU A 66 28.03 -18.31 30.06
C LEU A 66 28.88 -19.32 29.28
N ILE A 67 29.47 -18.91 28.15
CA ILE A 67 30.36 -19.74 27.32
C ILE A 67 31.59 -20.17 28.13
N ASN A 68 32.29 -19.23 28.78
CA ASN A 68 33.48 -19.56 29.57
C ASN A 68 33.17 -20.48 30.76
N ALA A 69 31.98 -20.36 31.38
CA ALA A 69 31.56 -21.26 32.46
C ALA A 69 31.28 -22.69 31.96
N VAL A 70 30.79 -22.84 30.72
CA VAL A 70 30.58 -24.15 30.09
C VAL A 70 31.87 -24.74 29.54
N GLU A 71 32.77 -23.93 28.96
CA GLU A 71 34.08 -24.40 28.48
C GLU A 71 35.02 -24.79 29.64
N ALA A 72 35.00 -24.04 30.74
CA ALA A 72 35.67 -24.43 31.99
C ALA A 72 35.07 -25.70 32.61
N GLU A 73 33.91 -26.16 32.14
CA GLU A 73 33.30 -27.44 32.49
C GLU A 73 33.51 -28.52 31.42
N VAL A 74 33.66 -28.21 30.13
CA VAL A 74 34.18 -29.17 29.14
C VAL A 74 35.59 -29.63 29.58
N ALA A 75 36.44 -28.68 29.96
CA ALA A 75 37.75 -28.94 30.58
C ALA A 75 37.69 -29.62 31.96
N LYS A 76 36.50 -29.77 32.56
CA LYS A 76 36.24 -30.62 33.74
C LYS A 76 35.46 -31.89 33.42
N LYS A 77 34.85 -32.03 32.24
CA LYS A 77 34.13 -33.22 31.74
C LYS A 77 35.00 -34.15 30.92
N GLU A 78 36.18 -33.67 30.51
CA GLU A 78 37.40 -34.50 30.40
C GLU A 78 37.83 -35.14 31.74
N VAL A 79 37.23 -34.75 32.89
CA VAL A 79 37.64 -35.19 34.24
C VAL A 79 36.51 -35.84 35.09
N SER A 80 35.25 -35.40 35.03
CA SER A 80 34.10 -35.96 35.79
C SER A 80 32.71 -35.49 35.31
N GLN A 81 31.66 -36.27 35.63
CA GLN A 81 30.26 -36.12 35.18
C GLN A 81 29.37 -35.20 36.06
N VAL A 82 28.04 -35.18 35.80
CA VAL A 82 26.89 -34.73 36.67
C VAL A 82 26.19 -33.38 36.30
N ASP A 83 24.96 -33.18 36.83
CA ASP A 83 23.76 -32.30 36.55
C ASP A 83 22.80 -32.43 37.82
N PRO A 84 21.62 -31.76 38.13
CA PRO A 84 20.46 -31.46 37.23
C PRO A 84 19.26 -30.46 37.59
N VAL A 85 18.44 -30.12 36.56
CA VAL A 85 16.95 -29.88 36.47
C VAL A 85 16.09 -28.68 37.04
N GLN A 86 15.11 -28.26 36.20
CA GLN A 86 13.66 -27.90 36.45
C GLN A 86 13.24 -26.52 37.08
N ARG A 87 12.01 -25.94 36.95
CA ARG A 87 10.75 -26.23 36.16
C ARG A 87 9.82 -25.01 35.88
N GLN A 88 9.22 -25.02 34.69
CA GLN A 88 7.89 -24.58 34.14
C GLN A 88 6.70 -24.11 35.06
N ILE A 89 5.85 -23.15 34.59
CA ILE A 89 4.33 -23.08 34.56
C ILE A 89 3.77 -21.63 34.28
N SER A 90 2.48 -21.46 33.90
CA SER A 90 1.85 -20.24 33.28
C SER A 90 0.44 -19.80 33.89
N PRO A 91 -0.55 -19.05 33.25
CA PRO A 91 -1.15 -17.83 33.89
C PRO A 91 -2.71 -17.72 34.23
N PRO A 92 -3.61 -16.91 33.58
CA PRO A 92 -4.52 -15.92 34.26
C PRO A 92 -6.06 -16.12 33.93
N PRO A 93 -6.99 -15.13 33.70
CA PRO A 93 -7.31 -13.73 34.18
C PRO A 93 -8.82 -13.53 34.63
N LYS A 94 -9.34 -12.27 34.83
CA LYS A 94 -10.81 -11.90 34.77
C LYS A 94 -11.13 -10.38 34.61
N ILE A 95 -12.42 -9.95 34.60
CA ILE A 95 -12.99 -8.81 33.79
C ILE A 95 -13.97 -7.84 34.55
N SER A 96 -14.08 -6.51 34.24
CA SER A 96 -15.34 -5.79 33.80
C SER A 96 -15.58 -4.24 34.05
N LYS A 97 -16.19 -3.57 33.01
CA LYS A 97 -17.32 -2.56 32.96
C LYS A 97 -17.31 -1.06 33.48
N LYS A 98 -17.45 -0.13 32.50
CA LYS A 98 -18.43 1.01 32.31
C LYS A 98 -18.60 2.24 33.28
N ARG A 99 -18.65 3.47 32.69
CA ARG A 99 -19.82 4.44 32.77
C ARG A 99 -19.86 5.51 31.64
N LYS A 100 -20.67 6.59 31.74
CA LYS A 100 -21.16 7.53 30.67
C LYS A 100 -21.25 9.03 31.08
N GLY A 101 -21.24 9.94 30.10
CA GLY A 101 -21.78 11.33 30.12
C GLY A 101 -21.35 12.13 28.85
N GLY A 102 -22.06 13.13 28.28
CA GLY A 102 -23.37 13.76 28.56
C GLY A 102 -23.69 14.89 27.54
N SER A 103 -24.55 15.86 27.90
CA SER A 103 -24.89 17.15 27.22
C SER A 103 -26.15 17.24 26.33
N MET A 104 -26.71 18.47 26.25
CA MET A 104 -28.01 18.90 25.71
C MET A 104 -28.04 20.46 25.65
N ILE A 105 -28.87 21.10 24.79
CA ILE A 105 -29.51 22.47 24.90
C ILE A 105 -29.90 22.99 23.49
N PHE A 106 -31.16 23.42 23.28
CA PHE A 106 -31.60 24.73 22.71
C PHE A 106 -33.07 24.72 22.25
N SER A 107 -33.87 25.70 22.71
CA SER A 107 -34.94 26.41 21.98
C SER A 107 -35.89 27.12 22.95
N LEU A 108 -35.86 28.46 23.02
CA LEU A 108 -36.81 29.25 23.83
C LEU A 108 -36.83 30.73 23.39
N MET A 109 -37.46 31.04 22.25
CA MET A 109 -37.67 32.43 21.76
C MET A 109 -38.74 32.51 20.66
N PHE A 110 -40.02 32.30 21.02
CA PHE A 110 -41.20 32.75 20.25
C PHE A 110 -42.42 32.72 21.19
N GLY A 111 -42.72 33.84 21.85
CA GLY A 111 -43.66 33.84 22.99
C GLY A 111 -44.22 35.20 23.41
N LEU A 112 -44.16 36.22 22.55
CA LEU A 112 -44.73 37.55 22.79
C LEU A 112 -45.57 37.99 21.57
N LEU A 113 -46.56 38.84 21.82
CA LEU A 113 -47.46 39.47 20.84
C LEU A 113 -48.49 38.58 20.10
N GLY A 114 -48.66 37.30 20.45
CA GLY A 114 -49.65 36.41 19.81
C GLY A 114 -50.87 35.97 20.65
N GLY A 115 -50.74 35.82 21.97
CA GLY A 115 -51.70 35.02 22.77
C GLY A 115 -52.53 35.72 23.85
N GLY A 116 -52.23 36.98 24.19
CA GLY A 116 -52.74 37.61 25.43
C GLY A 116 -54.26 37.84 25.47
N VAL A 117 -54.90 38.13 24.33
CA VAL A 117 -56.29 38.62 24.28
C VAL A 117 -57.32 37.51 24.54
N TYR A 118 -57.02 36.26 24.17
CA TYR A 118 -58.00 35.15 24.29
C TYR A 118 -58.11 34.60 25.73
N TYR A 119 -57.03 34.60 26.50
CA TYR A 119 -57.03 34.03 27.85
C TYR A 119 -57.49 35.02 28.95
N ALA A 120 -57.33 36.33 28.72
CA ALA A 120 -57.86 37.36 29.61
C ALA A 120 -59.41 37.35 29.67
N TYR A 121 -60.07 36.87 28.61
CA TYR A 121 -61.53 36.84 28.48
C TYR A 121 -62.26 35.83 29.40
N LYS A 122 -61.56 35.18 30.35
CA LYS A 122 -62.15 34.13 31.19
C LYS A 122 -61.75 34.10 32.66
N VAL A 123 -61.05 35.12 33.17
CA VAL A 123 -60.59 35.18 34.58
C VAL A 123 -61.15 36.41 35.31
N ASP A 124 -61.37 37.53 34.62
CA ASP A 124 -61.86 38.81 35.18
C ASP A 124 -63.39 38.88 35.43
N PHE A 125 -64.08 37.74 35.57
CA PHE A 125 -65.55 37.69 35.70
C PHE A 125 -66.05 36.89 36.92
N PHE A 126 -65.29 36.88 38.02
CA PHE A 126 -65.71 36.24 39.28
C PHE A 126 -65.71 37.15 40.52
N GLU A 127 -65.25 38.40 40.43
CA GLU A 127 -65.21 39.35 41.55
C GLU A 127 -66.00 40.65 41.31
N LEU A 128 -67.24 40.57 40.79
CA LEU A 128 -68.16 41.73 40.83
C LEU A 128 -69.66 41.38 40.70
N ARG A 129 -70.15 40.40 41.46
CA ARG A 129 -71.61 40.27 41.68
C ARG A 129 -72.04 39.67 43.02
N ASN A 130 -71.60 40.29 44.11
CA ASN A 130 -72.27 40.18 45.40
C ASN A 130 -72.53 41.59 45.99
N GLN A 131 -73.35 42.35 45.27
CA GLN A 131 -74.00 43.58 45.75
C GLN A 131 -75.46 43.57 45.27
N GLU A 132 -76.32 44.23 46.04
CA GLU A 132 -77.75 43.91 46.09
C GLU A 132 -78.59 44.64 45.03
N ARG A 133 -79.92 44.40 45.06
CA ARG A 133 -80.88 44.96 44.09
C ARG A 133 -81.23 46.41 44.40
N ASP A 134 -80.33 47.33 44.10
CA ASP A 134 -80.70 48.74 43.92
C ASP A 134 -81.14 49.06 42.49
N GLN A 135 -81.94 50.11 42.33
CA GLN A 135 -82.52 50.50 41.06
C GLN A 135 -81.42 50.94 40.07
N VAL A 136 -81.39 50.32 38.89
CA VAL A 136 -80.43 50.63 37.82
C VAL A 136 -80.75 52.01 37.24
N ASN A 137 -80.14 53.04 37.80
CA ASN A 137 -80.24 54.41 37.31
C ASN A 137 -79.52 54.54 35.96
N LEU A 138 -80.15 55.21 34.99
CA LEU A 138 -79.60 55.45 33.64
C LEU A 138 -78.16 55.98 33.68
N LYS A 139 -77.81 56.81 34.67
CA LYS A 139 -76.47 57.36 34.83
C LYS A 139 -75.39 56.29 35.03
N SER A 140 -75.64 55.24 35.82
CA SER A 140 -74.64 54.19 36.04
C SER A 140 -74.49 53.25 34.83
N LEU A 141 -75.53 53.12 34.00
CA LEU A 141 -75.40 52.50 32.68
C LEU A 141 -74.52 53.34 31.74
N GLN A 142 -74.64 54.67 31.76
CA GLN A 142 -73.83 55.57 30.94
C GLN A 142 -72.34 55.55 31.35
N GLU A 143 -72.05 55.53 32.65
CA GLU A 143 -70.68 55.41 33.17
C GLU A 143 -70.03 54.07 32.76
N ASN A 144 -70.75 52.95 32.85
CA ASN A 144 -70.25 51.63 32.41
C ASN A 144 -70.16 51.48 30.88
N PHE A 145 -71.03 52.16 30.14
CA PHE A 145 -70.93 52.27 28.68
C PHE A 145 -69.65 53.02 28.27
N GLY A 146 -69.35 54.17 28.89
CA GLY A 146 -68.10 54.89 28.65
C GLY A 146 -66.85 54.04 28.89
N VAL A 147 -66.80 53.33 30.02
CA VAL A 147 -65.72 52.36 30.33
C VAL A 147 -65.65 51.23 29.28
N SER A 148 -66.76 50.84 28.67
CA SER A 148 -66.79 49.84 27.59
C SER A 148 -66.27 50.38 26.25
N ILE A 149 -66.49 51.67 25.95
CA ILE A 149 -65.91 52.37 24.81
C ILE A 149 -64.39 52.54 24.99
N GLU A 150 -63.94 53.05 26.14
CA GLU A 150 -62.52 53.19 26.47
C GLU A 150 -61.75 51.86 26.35
N LYS A 151 -62.33 50.77 26.88
CA LYS A 151 -61.76 49.42 26.82
C LYS A 151 -62.02 48.70 25.49
N ARG A 152 -62.58 49.37 24.48
CA ARG A 152 -62.89 48.86 23.13
C ARG A 152 -63.73 47.59 23.08
N ARG A 153 -64.58 47.40 24.10
CA ARG A 153 -65.42 46.21 24.24
C ARG A 153 -66.72 46.40 23.45
N TRP A 154 -66.61 46.52 22.13
CA TRP A 154 -67.71 46.93 21.25
C TRP A 154 -68.99 46.07 21.37
N ASN A 155 -68.85 44.80 21.72
CA ASN A 155 -69.97 43.89 21.96
C ASN A 155 -70.66 44.15 23.33
N GLU A 156 -69.89 44.51 24.36
CA GLU A 156 -70.44 44.97 25.66
C GLU A 156 -71.12 46.32 25.48
N ALA A 157 -70.45 47.29 24.81
CA ALA A 157 -71.02 48.58 24.47
C ALA A 157 -72.33 48.48 23.66
N GLN A 158 -72.42 47.58 22.67
CA GLN A 158 -73.68 47.30 21.96
C GLN A 158 -74.78 46.68 22.83
N ASN A 159 -74.43 45.93 23.87
CA ASN A 159 -75.43 45.41 24.81
C ASN A 159 -75.93 46.52 25.75
N PHE A 160 -75.11 47.49 26.12
CA PHE A 160 -75.56 48.69 26.84
C PHE A 160 -76.59 49.51 26.04
N ILE A 161 -76.53 49.55 24.71
CA ILE A 161 -77.58 50.19 23.88
C ILE A 161 -78.97 49.54 24.09
N LYS A 162 -79.04 48.24 24.38
CA LYS A 162 -80.30 47.55 24.72
C LYS A 162 -80.77 47.97 26.11
N LEU A 163 -79.86 47.97 27.09
CA LEU A 163 -80.13 48.38 28.46
C LEU A 163 -80.58 49.86 28.54
N PHE A 164 -80.04 50.76 27.71
CA PHE A 164 -80.53 52.14 27.59
C PHE A 164 -81.98 52.21 27.11
N LYS A 165 -82.37 51.38 26.14
CA LYS A 165 -83.75 51.31 25.64
C LYS A 165 -84.70 50.75 26.69
N GLU A 166 -84.27 49.71 27.40
CA GLU A 166 -85.02 49.10 28.52
C GLU A 166 -85.15 50.05 29.73
N ALA A 167 -84.16 50.92 29.96
CA ALA A 167 -84.17 51.94 31.01
C ALA A 167 -84.85 53.27 30.62
N GLY A 168 -85.47 53.36 29.43
CA GLY A 168 -86.22 54.54 29.00
C GLY A 168 -85.37 55.76 28.61
N ALA A 169 -84.14 55.55 28.13
CA ALA A 169 -83.30 56.64 27.63
C ALA A 169 -83.95 57.37 26.44
N ALA A 170 -83.70 58.69 26.34
CA ALA A 170 -84.13 59.47 25.18
C ALA A 170 -83.38 59.02 23.91
N GLU A 171 -84.10 59.00 22.77
CA GLU A 171 -83.55 58.49 21.49
C GLU A 171 -82.26 59.21 21.06
N VAL A 172 -82.10 60.50 21.41
CA VAL A 172 -80.86 61.26 21.17
C VAL A 172 -79.65 60.57 21.80
N VAL A 173 -79.75 60.17 23.08
CA VAL A 173 -78.68 59.48 23.82
C VAL A 173 -78.34 58.13 23.18
N ILE A 174 -79.35 57.43 22.68
CA ILE A 174 -79.20 56.15 21.98
C ILE A 174 -78.44 56.32 20.66
N GLN A 175 -78.76 57.37 19.88
CA GLN A 175 -78.10 57.67 18.62
C GLN A 175 -76.67 58.18 18.84
N GLU A 176 -76.44 59.06 19.82
CA GLU A 176 -75.10 59.50 20.25
C GLU A 176 -74.24 58.31 20.68
N SER A 177 -74.77 57.41 21.52
CA SER A 177 -74.06 56.19 21.96
C SER A 177 -73.74 55.24 20.79
N LEU A 178 -74.62 55.13 19.79
CA LEU A 178 -74.35 54.35 18.59
C LEU A 178 -73.25 54.98 17.72
N LEU A 179 -73.25 56.30 17.59
CA LEU A 179 -72.20 57.05 16.91
C LEU A 179 -70.85 56.96 17.63
N GLU A 180 -70.82 56.92 18.97
CA GLU A 180 -69.58 56.67 19.73
C GLU A 180 -69.04 55.24 19.51
N ILE A 181 -69.90 54.21 19.47
CA ILE A 181 -69.47 52.84 19.10
C ILE A 181 -68.90 52.83 17.66
N GLU A 182 -69.57 53.47 16.70
CA GLU A 182 -69.14 53.48 15.30
C GLU A 182 -67.82 54.25 15.13
N LYS A 183 -67.70 55.44 15.74
CA LYS A 183 -66.47 56.23 15.80
C LYS A 183 -65.33 55.42 16.42
N GLY A 184 -65.55 54.82 17.59
CA GLY A 184 -64.53 54.04 18.30
C GLY A 184 -64.03 52.83 17.50
N ARG A 185 -64.92 52.12 16.78
CA ARG A 185 -64.54 51.06 15.84
C ARG A 185 -63.74 51.58 14.66
N ASN A 186 -64.12 52.73 14.09
CA ASN A 186 -63.40 53.33 12.97
C ASN A 186 -62.01 53.82 13.41
N GLU A 187 -61.87 54.35 14.63
CA GLU A 187 -60.58 54.69 15.23
C GLU A 187 -59.72 53.46 15.51
N GLU A 188 -60.27 52.38 16.09
CA GLU A 188 -59.53 51.13 16.28
C GLU A 188 -59.10 50.52 14.94
N LYS A 189 -60.01 50.45 13.96
CA LYS A 189 -59.71 49.97 12.60
C LYS A 189 -58.59 50.79 11.96
N GLY A 190 -58.63 52.12 12.11
CA GLY A 190 -57.56 53.01 11.66
C GLY A 190 -56.21 52.71 12.33
N GLN A 191 -56.21 52.43 13.64
CA GLN A 191 -54.99 52.03 14.37
C GLN A 191 -54.47 50.65 13.96
N GLN A 192 -55.35 49.67 13.73
CA GLN A 192 -54.98 48.34 13.22
C GLN A 192 -54.34 48.45 11.82
N ILE A 193 -54.94 49.26 10.94
CA ILE A 193 -54.38 49.54 9.60
C ILE A 193 -53.02 50.24 9.72
N ALA A 194 -52.88 51.27 10.55
CA ALA A 194 -51.61 51.96 10.77
C ALA A 194 -50.50 51.03 11.32
N PHE A 195 -50.84 50.15 12.27
CA PHE A 195 -49.92 49.14 12.81
C PHE A 195 -49.47 48.15 11.73
N LEU A 196 -50.39 47.63 10.92
CA LEU A 196 -50.06 46.71 9.82
C LEU A 196 -49.22 47.39 8.72
N ILE A 197 -49.47 48.66 8.40
CA ILE A 197 -48.65 49.45 7.48
C ILE A 197 -47.23 49.62 8.03
N SER A 198 -47.10 50.00 9.30
CA SER A 198 -45.80 50.12 10.00
C SER A 198 -45.01 48.81 9.94
N ASN A 199 -45.67 47.68 10.25
CA ASN A 199 -45.03 46.36 10.18
C ASN A 199 -44.69 45.95 8.73
N ALA A 200 -45.51 46.30 7.73
CA ALA A 200 -45.19 46.05 6.32
C ALA A 200 -43.92 46.81 5.89
N GLN A 201 -43.76 48.06 6.36
CA GLN A 201 -42.57 48.88 6.10
C GLN A 201 -41.34 48.33 6.83
N SER A 202 -41.43 48.05 8.14
CA SER A 202 -40.31 47.49 8.91
C SER A 202 -39.88 46.11 8.41
N ALA A 203 -40.81 45.23 8.03
CA ALA A 203 -40.49 43.95 7.41
C ALA A 203 -39.85 44.11 6.03
N GLN A 204 -40.21 45.15 5.26
CA GLN A 204 -39.53 45.46 4.00
C GLN A 204 -38.09 45.94 4.25
N GLU A 205 -37.87 46.85 5.20
CA GLU A 205 -36.55 47.36 5.59
C GLU A 205 -35.63 46.25 6.14
N ALA A 206 -36.19 45.30 6.89
CA ALA A 206 -35.51 44.08 7.34
C ALA A 206 -35.27 43.02 6.25
N GLY A 207 -35.74 43.25 5.01
CA GLY A 207 -35.60 42.30 3.89
C GLY A 207 -36.54 41.08 3.96
N GLN A 208 -37.51 41.07 4.88
CA GLN A 208 -38.52 40.02 5.05
C GLN A 208 -39.68 40.19 4.03
N LEU A 209 -39.33 40.17 2.73
CA LEU A 209 -40.21 40.50 1.60
C LEU A 209 -41.43 39.56 1.40
N ALA A 210 -41.53 38.48 2.18
CA ALA A 210 -42.71 37.62 2.27
C ALA A 210 -43.66 38.09 3.38
N GLU A 211 -43.15 38.45 4.55
CA GLU A 211 -43.94 38.96 5.69
C GLU A 211 -44.52 40.34 5.37
N ALA A 212 -43.75 41.21 4.71
CA ALA A 212 -44.22 42.50 4.21
C ALA A 212 -45.41 42.35 3.23
N GLU A 213 -45.44 41.29 2.42
CA GLU A 213 -46.56 40.99 1.52
C GLU A 213 -47.80 40.51 2.29
N ILE A 214 -47.61 39.72 3.36
CA ILE A 214 -48.69 39.26 4.24
C ILE A 214 -49.33 40.47 4.97
N PHE A 215 -48.53 41.38 5.53
CA PHE A 215 -49.06 42.59 6.15
C PHE A 215 -49.84 43.46 5.15
N CYS A 216 -49.37 43.61 3.90
CA CYS A 216 -50.13 44.25 2.82
C CYS A 216 -51.47 43.56 2.53
N GLN A 217 -51.55 42.23 2.59
CA GLN A 217 -52.81 41.47 2.43
C GLN A 217 -53.77 41.70 3.61
N GLU A 218 -53.29 41.76 4.85
CA GLU A 218 -54.15 42.05 6.01
C GLU A 218 -54.70 43.49 5.98
N VAL A 219 -53.90 44.49 5.57
CA VAL A 219 -54.40 45.87 5.34
C VAL A 219 -55.53 45.87 4.31
N GLU A 220 -55.37 45.13 3.21
CA GLU A 220 -56.34 45.10 2.11
C GLU A 220 -57.62 44.32 2.44
N LYS A 221 -57.57 43.36 3.39
CA LYS A 221 -58.78 42.74 3.99
C LYS A 221 -59.55 43.73 4.86
N LEU A 222 -58.86 44.57 5.65
CA LEU A 222 -59.50 45.57 6.50
C LEU A 222 -60.04 46.75 5.69
N GLN A 223 -59.29 47.22 4.70
CA GLN A 223 -59.69 48.30 3.80
C GLN A 223 -59.24 47.99 2.35
N PRO A 224 -60.13 47.39 1.55
CA PRO A 224 -59.89 47.17 0.12
C PRO A 224 -59.53 48.47 -0.59
N GLY A 225 -58.50 48.44 -1.43
CA GLY A 225 -58.03 49.60 -2.19
C GLY A 225 -57.29 50.67 -1.39
N HIS A 226 -56.79 50.38 -0.18
CA HIS A 226 -56.05 51.35 0.63
C HIS A 226 -54.81 51.90 -0.13
N PRO A 227 -54.65 53.24 -0.28
CA PRO A 227 -53.78 53.85 -1.28
C PRO A 227 -52.28 53.60 -1.10
N ILE A 228 -51.81 53.26 0.11
CA ILE A 228 -50.38 52.95 0.35
C ILE A 228 -49.98 51.54 -0.12
N VAL A 229 -50.92 50.59 -0.19
CA VAL A 229 -50.61 49.16 -0.44
C VAL A 229 -49.98 48.94 -1.83
N PRO A 230 -50.45 49.58 -2.94
CA PRO A 230 -49.77 49.51 -4.23
C PRO A 230 -48.33 50.03 -4.20
N SER A 231 -48.04 51.07 -3.40
CA SER A 231 -46.70 51.64 -3.27
C SER A 231 -45.73 50.67 -2.59
N ILE A 232 -46.16 50.09 -1.45
CA ILE A 232 -45.37 49.08 -0.73
C ILE A 232 -45.17 47.83 -1.61
N ARG A 233 -46.21 47.34 -2.29
CA ARG A 233 -46.10 46.20 -3.23
C ARG A 233 -45.14 46.44 -4.39
N GLU A 234 -45.15 47.62 -5.02
CA GLU A 234 -44.19 47.96 -6.07
C GLU A 234 -42.75 48.05 -5.54
N SER A 235 -42.58 48.52 -4.30
CA SER A 235 -41.30 48.54 -3.59
C SER A 235 -40.79 47.11 -3.31
N ILE A 236 -41.65 46.25 -2.73
CA ILE A 236 -41.41 44.81 -2.54
C ILE A 236 -41.08 44.12 -3.87
N ARG A 237 -41.76 44.45 -4.98
CA ARG A 237 -41.49 43.88 -6.31
C ARG A 237 -40.09 44.25 -6.81
N LYS A 238 -39.65 45.49 -6.61
CA LYS A 238 -38.29 45.95 -6.94
C LYS A 238 -37.25 45.19 -6.11
N SER A 239 -37.43 45.07 -4.79
CA SER A 239 -36.51 44.32 -3.93
C SER A 239 -36.48 42.82 -4.26
N LYS A 240 -37.63 42.18 -4.55
CA LYS A 240 -37.71 40.78 -5.02
C LYS A 240 -36.95 40.59 -6.34
N LEU A 241 -37.04 41.54 -7.27
CA LEU A 241 -36.28 41.52 -8.52
C LEU A 241 -34.77 41.70 -8.28
N GLU A 242 -34.37 42.59 -7.39
CA GLU A 242 -32.97 42.85 -7.06
C GLU A 242 -32.28 41.64 -6.42
N VAL A 243 -32.90 41.03 -5.41
CA VAL A 243 -32.41 39.78 -4.80
C VAL A 243 -32.29 38.68 -5.86
N ARG A 244 -33.27 38.56 -6.76
CA ARG A 244 -33.23 37.56 -7.84
C ARG A 244 -32.09 37.82 -8.85
N ARG A 245 -31.85 39.08 -9.24
CA ARG A 245 -30.70 39.43 -10.09
C ARG A 245 -29.39 39.07 -9.40
N LYS A 246 -29.24 39.44 -8.12
CA LYS A 246 -28.04 39.11 -7.34
C LYS A 246 -27.76 37.61 -7.32
N LEU A 247 -28.74 36.79 -6.91
CA LEU A 247 -28.57 35.33 -6.85
C LEU A 247 -28.17 34.70 -8.19
N ILE A 248 -28.68 35.22 -9.32
CA ILE A 248 -28.28 34.73 -10.66
C ILE A 248 -26.85 35.19 -11.01
N VAL A 249 -26.46 36.41 -10.64
CA VAL A 249 -25.09 36.91 -10.84
C VAL A 249 -24.08 36.16 -9.97
N ASP A 250 -24.37 35.98 -8.69
CA ASP A 250 -23.55 35.19 -7.75
C ASP A 250 -23.33 33.76 -8.29
N GLU A 251 -24.32 33.19 -8.98
CA GLU A 251 -24.22 31.85 -9.60
C GLU A 251 -23.45 31.83 -10.93
N ILE A 252 -23.53 32.90 -11.74
CA ILE A 252 -22.66 33.07 -12.93
C ILE A 252 -21.20 33.20 -12.49
N GLU A 253 -20.93 33.98 -11.44
CA GLU A 253 -19.58 34.21 -10.92
C GLU A 253 -18.96 32.88 -10.41
N LYS A 254 -19.69 32.09 -9.61
CA LYS A 254 -19.28 30.72 -9.22
C LYS A 254 -19.09 29.76 -10.40
N ALA A 255 -19.97 29.82 -11.41
CA ALA A 255 -19.86 28.97 -12.59
C ALA A 255 -18.62 29.31 -13.44
N MET A 256 -18.22 30.59 -13.47
CA MET A 256 -16.95 31.03 -14.07
C MET A 256 -15.74 30.57 -13.25
N GLU A 257 -15.76 30.68 -11.92
CA GLU A 257 -14.69 30.19 -11.02
C GLU A 257 -14.45 28.68 -11.15
N SER A 258 -15.52 27.90 -11.39
CA SER A 258 -15.47 26.45 -11.58
C SER A 258 -15.29 26.00 -13.03
N GLU A 259 -15.18 26.95 -13.98
CA GLU A 259 -15.11 26.73 -15.43
C GLU A 259 -16.33 25.98 -16.04
N ASP A 260 -17.49 26.01 -15.38
CA ASP A 260 -18.76 25.54 -15.97
C ASP A 260 -19.38 26.64 -16.85
N TRP A 261 -18.79 26.82 -18.03
CA TRP A 261 -19.26 27.75 -19.05
C TRP A 261 -20.70 27.44 -19.52
N GLY A 262 -21.18 26.20 -19.35
CA GLY A 262 -22.54 25.80 -19.68
C GLY A 262 -23.56 26.41 -18.71
N VAL A 263 -23.32 26.23 -17.40
CA VAL A 263 -24.13 26.86 -16.35
C VAL A 263 -24.03 28.39 -16.42
N ALA A 264 -22.83 28.96 -16.58
CA ALA A 264 -22.65 30.41 -16.67
C ALA A 264 -23.45 31.03 -17.83
N LYS A 265 -23.40 30.42 -19.03
CA LYS A 265 -24.18 30.88 -20.20
C LYS A 265 -25.68 30.67 -20.02
N SER A 266 -26.10 29.59 -19.36
CA SER A 266 -27.51 29.33 -19.04
C SER A 266 -28.08 30.35 -18.04
N GLN A 267 -27.35 30.66 -16.97
CA GLN A 267 -27.74 31.65 -15.96
C GLN A 267 -27.76 33.06 -16.54
N LEU A 268 -26.82 33.41 -17.41
CA LEU A 268 -26.83 34.69 -18.14
C LEU A 268 -28.06 34.85 -19.05
N LEU A 269 -28.48 33.77 -19.73
CA LEU A 269 -29.75 33.74 -20.47
C LEU A 269 -30.97 33.83 -19.55
N MET A 270 -30.89 33.32 -18.31
CA MET A 270 -31.92 33.51 -17.29
C MET A 270 -31.98 34.97 -16.80
N LEU A 271 -30.82 35.61 -16.57
CA LEU A 271 -30.72 37.01 -16.17
C LEU A 271 -31.36 37.93 -17.21
N ARG A 272 -31.01 37.75 -18.50
CA ARG A 272 -31.63 38.44 -19.64
C ARG A 272 -33.15 38.26 -19.73
N LYS A 273 -33.70 37.13 -19.27
CA LYS A 273 -35.17 36.88 -19.21
C LYS A 273 -35.84 37.50 -17.97
N VAL A 274 -35.10 37.69 -16.88
CA VAL A 274 -35.60 38.25 -15.61
C VAL A 274 -35.59 39.77 -15.61
N ASP A 275 -34.54 40.39 -16.15
CA ASP A 275 -34.43 41.84 -16.32
C ASP A 275 -33.58 42.18 -17.56
N PRO A 276 -34.20 42.36 -18.74
CA PRO A 276 -33.49 42.70 -19.98
C PRO A 276 -32.76 44.05 -19.92
N ALA A 277 -33.12 44.94 -18.99
CA ALA A 277 -32.57 46.28 -18.86
C ALA A 277 -31.43 46.40 -17.83
N PHE A 278 -31.02 45.27 -17.21
CA PHE A 278 -30.04 45.28 -16.14
C PHE A 278 -28.63 45.65 -16.65
N ASN A 279 -28.14 46.81 -16.22
CA ASN A 279 -26.92 47.46 -16.71
C ASN A 279 -25.62 46.63 -16.56
N ARG A 280 -25.54 45.65 -15.66
CA ARG A 280 -24.37 44.74 -15.56
C ARG A 280 -24.32 43.70 -16.68
N ILE A 281 -25.41 43.40 -17.40
CA ILE A 281 -25.44 42.31 -18.41
C ILE A 281 -24.28 42.40 -19.43
N PRO A 282 -23.99 43.54 -20.09
CA PRO A 282 -22.87 43.65 -21.02
C PRO A 282 -21.50 43.44 -20.36
N SER A 283 -21.32 43.87 -19.10
CA SER A 283 -20.06 43.63 -18.37
C SER A 283 -19.85 42.15 -18.05
N ILE A 284 -20.91 41.43 -17.68
CA ILE A 284 -20.88 39.99 -17.42
C ILE A 284 -20.59 39.22 -18.72
N GLU A 285 -21.15 39.64 -19.84
CA GLU A 285 -20.89 39.07 -21.17
C GLU A 285 -19.42 39.19 -21.59
N VAL A 286 -18.80 40.35 -21.36
CA VAL A 286 -17.37 40.55 -21.61
C VAL A 286 -16.52 39.69 -20.66
N SER A 287 -16.77 39.74 -19.35
CA SER A 287 -16.02 38.96 -18.36
C SER A 287 -16.10 37.45 -18.60
N LEU A 288 -17.29 36.93 -18.93
CA LEU A 288 -17.51 35.52 -19.25
C LEU A 288 -16.73 35.10 -20.51
N LYS A 289 -16.77 35.92 -21.56
CA LYS A 289 -16.02 35.65 -22.79
C LYS A 289 -14.51 35.68 -22.55
N THR A 290 -13.99 36.70 -21.85
CA THR A 290 -12.57 36.81 -21.54
C THR A 290 -12.09 35.65 -20.68
N ALA A 291 -12.85 35.25 -19.65
CA ALA A 291 -12.51 34.10 -18.82
C ALA A 291 -12.49 32.78 -19.61
N GLU A 292 -13.41 32.57 -20.55
CA GLU A 292 -13.43 31.39 -21.43
C GLU A 292 -12.23 31.40 -22.40
N GLU A 293 -11.91 32.54 -23.02
CA GLU A 293 -10.74 32.68 -23.90
C GLU A 293 -9.41 32.49 -23.15
N GLU A 294 -9.30 33.01 -21.92
CA GLU A 294 -8.14 32.80 -21.05
C GLU A 294 -8.03 31.35 -20.58
N ALA A 295 -9.13 30.69 -20.21
CA ALA A 295 -9.17 29.28 -19.86
C ALA A 295 -8.74 28.37 -21.03
N ILE A 296 -9.18 28.67 -22.26
CA ILE A 296 -8.75 27.98 -23.48
C ILE A 296 -7.24 28.18 -23.70
N LYS A 297 -6.74 29.42 -23.55
CA LYS A 297 -5.31 29.75 -23.67
C LYS A 297 -4.46 29.02 -22.60
N ARG A 298 -4.95 28.98 -21.36
CA ARG A 298 -4.35 28.28 -20.20
C ARG A 298 -4.25 26.77 -20.45
N LYS A 299 -5.33 26.13 -20.89
CA LYS A 299 -5.38 24.70 -21.23
C LYS A 299 -4.55 24.37 -22.47
N ARG A 300 -4.48 25.25 -23.48
CA ARG A 300 -3.56 25.10 -24.63
C ARG A 300 -2.09 25.17 -24.19
N LYS A 301 -1.71 26.05 -23.26
CA LYS A 301 -0.36 26.07 -22.67
C LYS A 301 -0.07 24.77 -21.91
N ALA A 302 -1.01 24.29 -21.10
CA ALA A 302 -0.87 23.01 -20.40
C ALA A 302 -0.67 21.83 -21.36
N ALA A 303 -1.44 21.77 -22.45
CA ALA A 303 -1.34 20.73 -23.47
C ALA A 303 0.05 20.70 -24.14
N GLY A 304 0.60 21.85 -24.53
CA GLY A 304 1.95 21.94 -25.11
C GLY A 304 3.07 21.55 -24.13
N LEU A 305 2.88 21.79 -22.83
CA LEU A 305 3.80 21.29 -21.79
C LEU A 305 3.69 19.77 -21.63
N VAL A 306 2.49 19.20 -21.64
CA VAL A 306 2.27 17.74 -21.63
C VAL A 306 2.86 17.07 -22.89
N GLU A 307 2.82 17.74 -24.03
CA GLU A 307 3.45 17.29 -25.27
C GLU A 307 4.99 17.30 -25.18
N LYS A 308 5.60 18.39 -24.68
CA LYS A 308 7.05 18.42 -24.39
C LYS A 308 7.44 17.33 -23.38
N VAL A 309 6.69 17.17 -22.29
CA VAL A 309 6.89 16.12 -21.28
C VAL A 309 6.89 14.73 -21.90
N ARG A 310 5.99 14.46 -22.85
CA ARG A 310 5.92 13.17 -23.56
C ARG A 310 7.09 12.94 -24.52
N SER A 311 7.63 14.00 -25.13
CA SER A 311 8.86 13.91 -25.94
C SER A 311 10.14 13.72 -25.12
N LEU A 312 10.05 13.83 -23.78
CA LEU A 312 11.15 13.64 -22.82
C LEU A 312 10.90 12.45 -21.87
N ASP A 313 9.95 11.55 -22.18
CA ASP A 313 9.68 10.36 -21.37
C ASP A 313 10.63 9.21 -21.76
N GLU A 314 11.79 9.18 -21.10
CA GLU A 314 12.77 8.08 -21.17
C GLU A 314 12.45 6.92 -20.19
N GLY A 315 11.29 6.96 -19.53
CA GLY A 315 10.92 5.97 -18.51
C GLY A 315 11.78 6.03 -17.24
N THR A 316 12.39 7.18 -16.94
CA THR A 316 13.23 7.48 -15.78
C THR A 316 12.83 8.80 -15.13
N TYR A 317 13.16 8.98 -13.84
CA TYR A 317 12.87 10.23 -13.13
C TYR A 317 13.76 11.38 -13.63
N SER A 318 13.14 12.44 -14.16
CA SER A 318 13.81 13.69 -14.55
C SER A 318 13.23 14.89 -13.80
N PRO A 319 14.06 15.70 -13.08
CA PRO A 319 13.60 16.92 -12.42
C PRO A 319 13.00 17.96 -13.36
N GLU A 320 13.54 18.11 -14.58
CA GLU A 320 12.98 19.05 -15.57
C GLU A 320 11.58 18.61 -15.99
N VAL A 321 11.41 17.33 -16.31
CA VAL A 321 10.12 16.76 -16.72
C VAL A 321 9.08 16.91 -15.61
N MET A 322 9.46 16.69 -14.36
CA MET A 322 8.56 16.90 -13.22
C MET A 322 8.17 18.37 -13.03
N ALA A 323 9.10 19.33 -13.21
CA ALA A 323 8.80 20.76 -13.12
C ALA A 323 7.87 21.25 -14.27
N LEU A 324 8.10 20.78 -15.50
CA LEU A 324 7.21 21.04 -16.64
C LEU A 324 5.80 20.47 -16.40
N LEU A 325 5.72 19.29 -15.78
CA LEU A 325 4.47 18.59 -15.50
C LEU A 325 3.73 19.17 -14.29
N GLU A 326 4.43 19.73 -13.31
CA GLU A 326 3.84 20.52 -12.22
C GLU A 326 3.19 21.81 -12.75
N GLU A 327 3.89 22.59 -13.59
CA GLU A 327 3.31 23.75 -14.28
C GLU A 327 2.13 23.33 -15.17
N ALA A 328 2.20 22.19 -15.86
CA ALA A 328 1.08 21.66 -16.64
C ALA A 328 -0.14 21.29 -15.77
N VAL A 329 0.05 20.70 -14.59
CA VAL A 329 -1.03 20.40 -13.63
C VAL A 329 -1.57 21.67 -12.98
N ARG A 330 -0.74 22.70 -12.76
CA ARG A 330 -1.18 24.03 -12.29
C ARG A 330 -2.04 24.76 -13.33
N LEU A 331 -1.71 24.61 -14.62
CA LEU A 331 -2.43 25.21 -15.74
C LEU A 331 -3.67 24.40 -16.19
N ASP A 332 -3.66 23.07 -16.03
CA ASP A 332 -4.85 22.24 -16.20
C ASP A 332 -4.83 21.09 -15.15
N PRO A 333 -5.54 21.25 -14.02
CA PRO A 333 -5.54 20.27 -12.93
C PRO A 333 -6.44 19.05 -13.22
N SER A 334 -6.63 18.68 -14.49
CA SER A 334 -7.48 17.59 -14.93
C SER A 334 -7.01 16.22 -14.43
N LYS A 335 -7.95 15.25 -14.35
CA LYS A 335 -7.64 13.87 -13.94
C LYS A 335 -6.54 13.23 -14.79
N LYS A 336 -6.46 13.57 -16.08
CA LYS A 336 -5.45 13.09 -17.03
C LYS A 336 -4.04 13.57 -16.66
N ASN A 337 -3.88 14.87 -16.40
CA ASN A 337 -2.57 15.44 -16.07
C ASN A 337 -2.11 15.01 -14.67
N ARG A 338 -3.04 14.93 -13.70
CA ARG A 338 -2.77 14.37 -12.37
C ARG A 338 -2.36 12.88 -12.42
N ALA A 339 -2.91 12.10 -13.34
CA ALA A 339 -2.52 10.70 -13.53
C ALA A 339 -1.12 10.59 -14.15
N LEU A 340 -0.82 11.39 -15.18
CA LEU A 340 0.51 11.45 -15.78
C LEU A 340 1.58 11.90 -14.77
N TYR A 341 1.27 12.92 -13.95
CA TYR A 341 2.15 13.34 -12.84
C TYR A 341 2.45 12.18 -11.88
N LYS A 342 1.42 11.43 -11.45
CA LYS A 342 1.62 10.27 -10.57
C LYS A 342 2.43 9.14 -11.22
N GLN A 343 2.24 8.90 -12.52
CA GLN A 343 3.02 7.91 -13.27
C GLN A 343 4.51 8.31 -13.28
N MET A 344 4.83 9.51 -13.76
CA MET A 344 6.21 9.94 -13.94
C MET A 344 6.93 10.20 -12.61
N ALA A 345 6.21 10.63 -11.57
CA ALA A 345 6.71 10.70 -10.20
C ALA A 345 6.96 9.32 -9.55
N SER A 346 6.49 8.23 -10.17
CA SER A 346 6.74 6.85 -9.72
C SER A 346 7.90 6.17 -10.46
N TYR A 347 8.44 6.79 -11.51
CA TYR A 347 9.70 6.36 -12.11
C TYR A 347 10.82 6.54 -11.08
N GLY A 348 11.74 5.58 -11.02
CA GLY A 348 12.98 5.76 -10.27
C GLY A 348 14.02 6.53 -11.07
N LYS A 349 15.04 6.99 -10.37
CA LYS A 349 16.22 7.64 -10.93
C LYS A 349 17.11 6.64 -11.64
N MET A 350 17.82 7.10 -12.66
CA MET A 350 19.08 6.48 -13.02
C MET A 350 20.16 7.04 -12.07
N VAL A 351 20.97 6.15 -11.50
CA VAL A 351 22.10 6.49 -10.64
C VAL A 351 23.33 5.81 -11.23
N LYS A 352 24.32 6.57 -11.66
CA LYS A 352 25.50 6.05 -12.35
C LYS A 352 26.63 5.74 -11.38
N VAL A 353 27.34 4.65 -11.62
CA VAL A 353 28.58 4.29 -10.92
C VAL A 353 29.69 4.17 -11.97
N PRO A 354 30.84 4.87 -11.83
CA PRO A 354 31.26 5.66 -10.67
C PRO A 354 30.82 7.15 -10.66
N GLU A 355 30.03 7.61 -11.64
CA GLU A 355 29.79 9.05 -11.89
C GLU A 355 29.02 9.79 -10.77
N ASP A 356 27.92 9.21 -10.26
CA ASP A 356 27.14 9.80 -9.13
C ASP A 356 27.66 9.30 -7.76
N HIS A 357 28.19 8.08 -7.73
CA HIS A 357 28.72 7.41 -6.53
C HIS A 357 29.93 6.54 -6.89
N GLU A 358 31.01 6.65 -6.12
CA GLU A 358 32.28 5.93 -6.32
C GLU A 358 32.13 4.38 -6.30
N THR A 359 31.15 3.86 -5.56
CA THR A 359 30.90 2.41 -5.40
C THR A 359 29.42 2.04 -5.57
N ILE A 360 29.17 0.81 -6.01
CA ILE A 360 27.83 0.25 -6.20
C ILE A 360 27.11 0.17 -4.83
N SER A 361 27.82 -0.22 -3.77
CA SER A 361 27.31 -0.24 -2.40
C SER A 361 26.86 1.14 -1.91
N ALA A 362 27.56 2.22 -2.29
CA ALA A 362 27.15 3.58 -1.95
C ALA A 362 25.87 4.00 -2.70
N ALA A 363 25.75 3.63 -3.99
CA ALA A 363 24.53 3.86 -4.77
C ALA A 363 23.34 3.06 -4.22
N LEU A 364 23.48 1.75 -3.99
CA LEU A 364 22.43 0.88 -3.44
C LEU A 364 21.94 1.36 -2.07
N LYS A 365 22.81 1.94 -1.24
CA LYS A 365 22.48 2.47 0.09
C LYS A 365 21.56 3.71 0.05
N VAL A 366 21.51 4.45 -1.05
CA VAL A 366 20.62 5.62 -1.22
C VAL A 366 19.49 5.39 -2.22
N ALA A 367 19.61 4.36 -3.05
CA ALA A 367 18.61 3.94 -4.01
C ALA A 367 17.27 3.56 -3.34
N LYS A 368 16.19 3.84 -4.04
CA LYS A 368 14.80 3.58 -3.63
C LYS A 368 14.14 2.64 -4.62
N LYS A 369 12.98 2.09 -4.24
CA LYS A 369 12.15 1.28 -5.16
C LYS A 369 11.95 2.02 -6.49
N ASN A 370 12.15 1.26 -7.58
CA ASN A 370 12.18 1.63 -8.99
C ASN A 370 13.48 2.32 -9.49
N ASP A 371 14.44 2.67 -8.63
CA ASP A 371 15.73 3.26 -9.06
C ASP A 371 16.59 2.21 -9.81
N ARG A 372 17.39 2.70 -10.77
CA ARG A 372 18.28 1.89 -11.61
C ARG A 372 19.72 2.35 -11.40
N VAL A 373 20.54 1.50 -10.80
CA VAL A 373 21.98 1.69 -10.69
C VAL A 373 22.62 1.24 -12.02
N PHE A 374 23.04 2.21 -12.82
CA PHE A 374 23.79 1.97 -14.06
C PHE A 374 25.28 1.89 -13.73
N VAL A 375 25.90 0.75 -13.98
CA VAL A 375 27.30 0.49 -13.64
C VAL A 375 28.12 0.52 -14.92
N SER A 376 28.98 1.53 -15.07
CA SER A 376 29.87 1.64 -16.22
C SER A 376 30.94 0.54 -16.23
N LYS A 377 31.52 0.28 -17.39
CA LYS A 377 32.59 -0.73 -17.55
C LYS A 377 33.75 -0.49 -16.57
N GLY A 378 34.26 -1.56 -15.97
CA GLY A 378 35.21 -1.53 -14.86
C GLY A 378 35.16 -2.82 -14.03
N ILE A 379 36.08 -2.94 -13.07
CA ILE A 379 36.13 -4.05 -12.11
C ILE A 379 35.85 -3.51 -10.70
N TYR A 380 34.68 -3.85 -10.17
CA TYR A 380 34.17 -3.39 -8.89
C TYR A 380 34.40 -4.48 -7.84
N HIS A 381 35.19 -4.16 -6.81
CA HIS A 381 35.64 -5.12 -5.81
C HIS A 381 34.70 -5.06 -4.59
N GLU A 382 33.49 -5.59 -4.74
CA GLU A 382 32.37 -5.38 -3.82
C GLU A 382 31.54 -6.66 -3.57
N SER A 383 31.02 -6.81 -2.35
CA SER A 383 29.96 -7.76 -2.00
C SER A 383 28.68 -6.97 -1.71
N LEU A 384 27.63 -7.23 -2.49
CA LEU A 384 26.43 -6.40 -2.55
C LEU A 384 25.25 -7.05 -1.84
N ILE A 385 24.58 -6.31 -0.95
CA ILE A 385 23.31 -6.71 -0.35
C ILE A 385 22.20 -5.92 -1.04
N MET A 386 21.28 -6.62 -1.70
CA MET A 386 20.28 -5.98 -2.54
C MET A 386 19.12 -5.37 -1.73
N PRO A 387 18.76 -4.09 -1.96
CA PRO A 387 17.54 -3.49 -1.42
C PRO A 387 16.32 -3.78 -2.31
N HIS A 388 15.12 -3.75 -1.72
CA HIS A 388 13.87 -4.05 -2.42
C HIS A 388 13.59 -3.09 -3.60
N GLY A 389 13.29 -3.65 -4.77
CA GLY A 389 12.81 -2.92 -5.94
C GLY A 389 13.87 -2.08 -6.67
N VAL A 390 15.15 -2.35 -6.46
CA VAL A 390 16.26 -1.66 -7.16
C VAL A 390 16.82 -2.55 -8.27
N GLN A 391 17.18 -1.94 -9.40
CA GLN A 391 17.79 -2.63 -10.53
C GLN A 391 19.28 -2.27 -10.66
N ILE A 392 20.12 -3.24 -11.01
CA ILE A 392 21.51 -3.02 -11.46
C ILE A 392 21.58 -3.33 -12.95
N ILE A 393 22.17 -2.43 -13.74
CA ILE A 393 22.34 -2.57 -15.19
C ILE A 393 23.79 -2.26 -15.52
N GLY A 394 24.54 -3.23 -16.07
CA GLY A 394 25.89 -3.00 -16.56
C GLY A 394 25.92 -2.33 -17.94
N GLU A 395 26.98 -1.58 -18.22
CA GLU A 395 27.28 -1.03 -19.56
C GLU A 395 27.65 -2.13 -20.57
N SER A 396 28.27 -3.22 -20.09
CA SER A 396 28.69 -4.36 -20.90
C SER A 396 28.76 -5.64 -20.06
N ARG A 397 28.17 -6.73 -20.58
CA ARG A 397 28.26 -8.08 -19.99
C ARG A 397 29.69 -8.55 -19.73
N LEU A 398 30.63 -8.16 -20.60
CA LEU A 398 32.02 -8.62 -20.55
C LEU A 398 32.92 -7.67 -19.77
N ASP A 399 32.70 -6.36 -19.90
CA ASP A 399 33.60 -5.32 -19.38
C ASP A 399 33.10 -4.67 -18.08
N THR A 400 31.86 -4.94 -17.66
CA THR A 400 31.34 -4.57 -16.33
C THR A 400 31.41 -5.80 -15.45
N ILE A 401 32.39 -5.83 -14.54
CA ILE A 401 32.69 -6.98 -13.68
C ILE A 401 32.50 -6.55 -12.23
N ILE A 402 31.65 -7.27 -11.49
CA ILE A 402 31.60 -7.18 -10.03
C ILE A 402 32.24 -8.46 -9.47
N GLU A 403 33.18 -8.30 -8.55
CA GLU A 403 33.86 -9.42 -7.92
C GLU A 403 34.14 -9.20 -6.44
N CYS A 404 34.22 -10.29 -5.68
CA CYS A 404 34.76 -10.28 -4.33
C CYS A 404 35.68 -11.49 -4.10
N PRO A 405 36.59 -11.42 -3.12
CA PRO A 405 37.21 -12.59 -2.52
C PRO A 405 36.14 -13.56 -1.99
N ALA A 406 36.35 -14.87 -2.22
CA ALA A 406 35.35 -15.90 -1.93
C ALA A 406 35.15 -16.16 -0.43
N ASP A 407 36.17 -15.85 0.37
CA ASP A 407 36.22 -15.87 1.83
C ASP A 407 35.44 -14.72 2.49
N ILE A 408 35.16 -13.64 1.74
CA ILE A 408 34.34 -12.52 2.22
C ILE A 408 32.83 -12.82 2.14
N GLY A 409 32.40 -13.57 1.12
CA GLY A 409 30.99 -13.91 0.92
C GLY A 409 30.61 -14.03 -0.55
N ALA A 410 29.32 -13.86 -0.84
CA ALA A 410 28.79 -13.80 -2.20
C ALA A 410 28.93 -12.39 -2.81
N VAL A 411 29.08 -12.31 -4.14
CA VAL A 411 29.12 -11.03 -4.88
C VAL A 411 27.77 -10.31 -4.81
N ILE A 412 26.67 -11.07 -4.89
CA ILE A 412 25.31 -10.56 -4.69
C ILE A 412 24.57 -11.44 -3.67
N THR A 413 24.03 -10.81 -2.64
CA THR A 413 23.09 -11.41 -1.67
C THR A 413 21.73 -10.73 -1.78
N VAL A 414 20.67 -11.52 -1.94
CA VAL A 414 19.27 -11.09 -1.87
C VAL A 414 18.64 -11.67 -0.59
N PRO A 415 18.45 -10.87 0.48
CA PRO A 415 17.88 -11.33 1.75
C PRO A 415 16.39 -11.71 1.67
N ALA A 416 15.87 -12.28 2.76
CA ALA A 416 14.44 -12.51 2.94
C ALA A 416 13.65 -11.19 2.88
N ASP A 417 12.39 -11.28 2.47
CA ASP A 417 11.46 -10.15 2.25
C ASP A 417 11.92 -9.09 1.22
N VAL A 418 13.06 -9.30 0.55
CA VAL A 418 13.52 -8.48 -0.59
C VAL A 418 13.04 -9.08 -1.90
N GLY A 419 12.34 -8.29 -2.71
CA GLY A 419 11.90 -8.67 -4.05
C GLY A 419 11.95 -7.50 -5.03
N GLU A 420 11.46 -7.74 -6.25
CA GLU A 420 11.54 -6.81 -7.39
C GLU A 420 12.99 -6.38 -7.73
N VAL A 421 13.98 -7.18 -7.34
CA VAL A 421 15.40 -6.96 -7.66
C VAL A 421 15.67 -7.47 -9.07
N ARG A 422 16.35 -6.66 -9.89
CA ARG A 422 16.74 -7.06 -11.26
C ARG A 422 18.21 -6.74 -11.53
N VAL A 423 18.95 -7.67 -12.12
CA VAL A 423 20.39 -7.52 -12.44
C VAL A 423 20.62 -7.90 -13.90
N VAL A 424 21.29 -7.02 -14.66
CA VAL A 424 21.33 -7.10 -16.14
C VAL A 424 22.72 -6.83 -16.73
N SER A 425 23.09 -7.60 -17.77
CA SER A 425 24.23 -7.36 -18.68
C SER A 425 25.55 -6.98 -17.98
N LEU A 426 25.99 -7.84 -17.06
CA LEU A 426 27.27 -7.73 -16.36
C LEU A 426 27.85 -9.12 -16.02
N THR A 427 29.13 -9.13 -15.62
CA THR A 427 29.83 -10.30 -15.08
C THR A 427 29.83 -10.27 -13.56
N LEU A 428 29.57 -11.43 -12.93
CA LEU A 428 29.76 -11.69 -11.50
C LEU A 428 30.77 -12.83 -11.32
N ARG A 429 31.75 -12.69 -10.43
CA ARG A 429 32.77 -13.72 -10.21
C ARG A 429 33.46 -13.61 -8.85
N HIS A 430 34.14 -14.67 -8.41
CA HIS A 430 35.16 -14.50 -7.38
C HIS A 430 36.51 -14.11 -7.98
N SER A 431 37.28 -13.35 -7.20
CA SER A 431 38.64 -12.92 -7.53
C SER A 431 39.70 -14.00 -7.26
N GLY A 432 39.36 -14.98 -6.41
CA GLY A 432 40.18 -16.16 -6.09
C GLY A 432 39.31 -17.42 -5.88
N LEU A 433 39.96 -18.54 -5.54
CA LEU A 433 39.29 -19.82 -5.28
C LEU A 433 39.53 -20.26 -3.82
N VAL A 434 38.46 -20.48 -3.08
CA VAL A 434 38.48 -21.15 -1.77
C VAL A 434 38.07 -22.62 -1.93
N ASN A 435 38.73 -23.53 -1.23
CA ASN A 435 38.53 -24.98 -1.35
C ASN A 435 38.10 -25.67 -0.04
N ASP A 436 37.51 -24.91 0.87
CA ASP A 436 37.04 -25.38 2.20
C ASP A 436 35.67 -26.10 2.11
N ASP A 437 35.10 -26.55 3.22
CA ASP A 437 33.79 -27.23 3.21
C ASP A 437 32.60 -26.25 3.21
N GLU A 438 32.67 -25.11 3.93
CA GLU A 438 31.69 -24.01 3.84
C GLU A 438 32.17 -23.01 2.74
N ARG A 439 31.55 -23.02 1.53
CA ARG A 439 31.93 -22.12 0.41
C ARG A 439 30.83 -21.16 -0.01
N SER A 440 31.19 -19.90 -0.21
CA SER A 440 30.30 -18.87 -0.76
C SER A 440 29.89 -19.18 -2.22
N PRO A 441 28.61 -19.04 -2.59
CA PRO A 441 28.20 -18.95 -3.98
C PRO A 441 28.45 -17.54 -4.53
N VAL A 442 28.51 -17.35 -5.85
CA VAL A 442 28.65 -15.98 -6.43
C VAL A 442 27.36 -15.17 -6.26
N VAL A 443 26.19 -15.81 -6.35
CA VAL A 443 24.88 -15.20 -6.03
C VAL A 443 24.15 -16.04 -4.98
N ALA A 444 23.72 -15.41 -3.89
CA ALA A 444 22.90 -16.02 -2.84
C ALA A 444 21.49 -15.40 -2.83
N VAL A 445 20.46 -16.19 -3.14
CA VAL A 445 19.05 -15.78 -3.11
C VAL A 445 18.39 -16.45 -1.90
N ASN A 446 18.39 -15.78 -0.76
CA ASN A 446 18.06 -16.36 0.54
C ASN A 446 16.70 -15.85 1.02
N GLY A 447 15.62 -16.52 0.61
CA GLY A 447 14.23 -16.12 0.89
C GLY A 447 13.69 -14.93 0.09
N GLY A 448 14.55 -14.17 -0.60
CA GLY A 448 14.15 -13.08 -1.50
C GLY A 448 13.88 -13.51 -2.94
N SER A 449 13.63 -12.55 -3.85
CA SER A 449 13.48 -12.80 -5.28
C SER A 449 14.35 -11.91 -6.18
N ILE A 450 14.87 -12.51 -7.26
CA ILE A 450 15.73 -11.86 -8.26
C ILE A 450 15.32 -12.21 -9.70
N GLU A 451 15.37 -11.21 -10.58
CA GLU A 451 15.36 -11.35 -12.03
C GLU A 451 16.78 -11.12 -12.58
N GLY A 452 17.36 -12.12 -13.24
CA GLY A 452 18.68 -12.03 -13.88
C GLY A 452 18.57 -12.11 -15.40
N GLU A 453 19.15 -11.15 -16.11
CA GLU A 453 19.14 -11.13 -17.59
C GLU A 453 20.53 -10.87 -18.16
N ASP A 454 20.93 -11.67 -19.16
CA ASP A 454 22.19 -11.51 -19.89
C ASP A 454 23.45 -11.53 -18.97
N LEU A 455 23.38 -12.23 -17.83
CA LEU A 455 24.48 -12.30 -16.87
C LEU A 455 25.56 -13.30 -17.29
N LEU A 456 26.81 -13.02 -16.95
CA LEU A 456 27.89 -14.01 -16.98
C LEU A 456 28.38 -14.26 -15.54
N ILE A 457 28.14 -15.45 -15.03
CA ILE A 457 28.63 -15.89 -13.72
C ILE A 457 29.78 -16.86 -13.98
N LEU A 458 30.96 -16.57 -13.44
CA LEU A 458 32.16 -17.38 -13.70
C LEU A 458 33.05 -17.55 -12.47
N ARG A 459 33.74 -18.69 -12.38
CA ARG A 459 34.71 -19.01 -11.30
C ARG A 459 34.13 -18.85 -9.89
N ALA A 460 32.96 -19.41 -9.64
CA ALA A 460 32.43 -19.50 -8.28
C ALA A 460 33.21 -20.53 -7.46
N SER A 461 33.44 -20.26 -6.17
CA SER A 461 34.14 -21.20 -5.28
C SER A 461 33.20 -22.26 -4.69
N GLY A 462 31.98 -21.87 -4.35
CA GLY A 462 30.84 -22.78 -4.20
C GLY A 462 30.03 -22.86 -5.51
N HIS A 463 28.70 -22.80 -5.40
CA HIS A 463 27.81 -22.77 -6.58
C HIS A 463 27.86 -21.41 -7.30
N GLY A 464 27.57 -21.38 -8.61
CA GLY A 464 27.39 -20.11 -9.33
C GLY A 464 26.22 -19.28 -8.77
N ILE A 465 25.08 -19.93 -8.54
CA ILE A 465 23.91 -19.38 -7.86
C ILE A 465 23.41 -20.41 -6.84
N ALA A 466 23.11 -19.96 -5.61
CA ALA A 466 22.35 -20.72 -4.63
C ALA A 466 21.01 -20.04 -4.34
N VAL A 467 19.91 -20.81 -4.41
CA VAL A 467 18.55 -20.34 -4.15
C VAL A 467 17.98 -21.11 -2.96
N LEU A 468 17.82 -20.42 -1.83
CA LEU A 468 17.69 -21.02 -0.50
C LEU A 468 16.48 -20.45 0.25
N ASN A 469 15.95 -21.22 1.22
CA ASN A 469 14.97 -20.77 2.21
C ASN A 469 13.72 -20.08 1.63
N GLY A 470 13.12 -20.64 0.57
CA GLY A 470 11.97 -20.07 -0.12
C GLY A 470 12.32 -19.02 -1.20
N GLY A 471 13.61 -18.84 -1.49
CA GLY A 471 14.13 -17.87 -2.46
C GLY A 471 13.72 -18.18 -3.91
N LYS A 472 13.72 -17.15 -4.77
CA LYS A 472 13.19 -17.26 -6.14
C LYS A 472 14.09 -16.58 -7.17
N ALA A 473 14.58 -17.34 -8.15
CA ALA A 473 15.43 -16.82 -9.23
C ALA A 473 14.76 -17.04 -10.60
N ALA A 474 14.46 -15.94 -11.31
CA ALA A 474 14.04 -15.98 -12.71
C ALA A 474 15.21 -15.52 -13.59
N LEU A 475 15.74 -16.40 -14.44
CA LEU A 475 17.00 -16.17 -15.16
C LEU A 475 16.82 -16.37 -16.67
N SER A 476 17.32 -15.43 -17.47
CA SER A 476 17.29 -15.57 -18.94
C SER A 476 18.53 -15.02 -19.64
N LEU A 477 18.94 -15.64 -20.75
CA LEU A 477 20.16 -15.30 -21.52
C LEU A 477 21.49 -15.41 -20.71
N CYS A 478 21.41 -15.90 -19.48
CA CYS A 478 22.52 -16.03 -18.55
C CYS A 478 23.43 -17.20 -18.92
N LYS A 479 24.72 -17.08 -18.62
CA LYS A 479 25.68 -18.18 -18.63
C LYS A 479 26.33 -18.28 -17.26
N ILE A 480 26.39 -19.50 -16.74
CA ILE A 480 27.08 -19.86 -15.51
C ILE A 480 28.14 -20.90 -15.87
N SER A 481 29.41 -20.63 -15.57
CA SER A 481 30.47 -21.59 -15.86
C SER A 481 31.61 -21.62 -14.85
N ASP A 482 32.33 -22.74 -14.86
CA ASP A 482 33.58 -22.90 -14.12
C ASP A 482 33.38 -22.73 -12.59
N SER A 483 32.18 -23.05 -12.08
CA SER A 483 31.89 -23.11 -10.63
C SER A 483 32.51 -24.36 -10.03
N ALA A 484 33.11 -24.26 -8.84
CA ALA A 484 33.74 -25.40 -8.17
C ALA A 484 32.78 -26.29 -7.37
N TRP A 485 31.50 -25.92 -7.27
CA TRP A 485 30.39 -26.86 -7.09
C TRP A 485 29.48 -26.81 -8.34
N ASP A 486 28.19 -26.48 -8.17
CA ASP A 486 27.17 -26.52 -9.22
C ASP A 486 27.05 -25.18 -9.95
N GLY A 487 26.48 -25.19 -11.16
CA GLY A 487 26.08 -23.94 -11.82
C GLY A 487 24.99 -23.22 -11.03
N ILE A 488 23.88 -23.91 -10.77
CA ILE A 488 22.75 -23.40 -9.98
C ILE A 488 22.30 -24.52 -9.04
N SER A 489 22.25 -24.26 -7.72
CA SER A 489 21.57 -25.14 -6.75
C SER A 489 20.35 -24.44 -6.15
N VAL A 490 19.28 -25.20 -5.93
CA VAL A 490 18.00 -24.72 -5.39
C VAL A 490 17.58 -25.67 -4.26
N THR A 491 17.45 -25.16 -3.04
CA THR A 491 17.31 -25.98 -1.83
C THR A 491 16.22 -25.44 -0.90
N GLY A 492 15.44 -26.33 -0.31
CA GLY A 492 14.43 -26.01 0.71
C GLY A 492 13.03 -25.78 0.14
N GLU A 493 12.01 -26.01 0.97
CA GLU A 493 10.61 -25.80 0.61
C GLU A 493 10.35 -24.41 0.03
N ALA A 494 9.49 -24.36 -1.00
CA ALA A 494 9.11 -23.16 -1.76
C ALA A 494 10.26 -22.43 -2.50
N SER A 495 11.52 -22.87 -2.38
CA SER A 495 12.63 -22.37 -3.22
C SER A 495 12.39 -22.72 -4.68
N ARG A 496 12.65 -21.78 -5.60
CA ARG A 496 12.31 -21.95 -7.02
C ARG A 496 13.26 -21.28 -8.00
N ALA A 497 13.60 -21.99 -9.07
CA ALA A 497 14.29 -21.43 -10.24
C ALA A 497 13.45 -21.55 -11.52
N GLU A 498 13.40 -20.47 -12.31
CA GLU A 498 12.81 -20.44 -13.65
C GLU A 498 13.86 -19.97 -14.66
N LEU A 499 14.35 -20.91 -15.48
CA LEU A 499 15.52 -20.76 -16.34
C LEU A 499 15.10 -20.77 -17.81
N SER A 500 15.29 -19.66 -18.54
CA SER A 500 14.89 -19.52 -19.95
C SER A 500 16.04 -19.07 -20.85
N ARG A 501 16.62 -19.98 -21.64
CA ARG A 501 17.86 -19.75 -22.42
C ARG A 501 19.06 -19.50 -21.50
N VAL A 502 19.25 -20.37 -20.52
CA VAL A 502 20.40 -20.36 -19.61
C VAL A 502 21.41 -21.40 -20.08
N THR A 503 22.71 -21.10 -19.97
CA THR A 503 23.79 -22.07 -20.20
C THR A 503 24.53 -22.35 -18.91
N CYS A 504 24.54 -23.60 -18.44
CA CYS A 504 25.38 -24.07 -17.34
C CYS A 504 26.45 -25.01 -17.90
N GLU A 505 27.72 -24.58 -17.92
CA GLU A 505 28.81 -25.38 -18.47
C GLU A 505 30.04 -25.50 -17.57
N LYS A 506 30.75 -26.63 -17.63
CA LYS A 506 32.04 -26.85 -16.96
C LYS A 506 32.05 -26.63 -15.43
N ASN A 507 30.88 -26.67 -14.78
CA ASN A 507 30.81 -26.63 -13.32
C ASN A 507 31.28 -28.00 -12.78
N LEU A 508 31.98 -28.04 -11.65
CA LEU A 508 32.67 -29.24 -11.17
C LEU A 508 31.69 -30.33 -10.70
N HIS A 509 30.52 -29.93 -10.20
CA HIS A 509 29.41 -30.82 -9.89
C HIS A 509 28.35 -30.79 -11.01
N HIS A 510 27.11 -30.37 -10.71
CA HIS A 510 25.97 -30.43 -11.60
C HIS A 510 25.77 -29.12 -12.37
N GLY A 511 25.12 -29.16 -13.53
CA GLY A 511 24.75 -27.94 -14.27
C GLY A 511 23.65 -27.16 -13.56
N VAL A 512 22.59 -27.86 -13.16
CA VAL A 512 21.53 -27.38 -12.26
C VAL A 512 21.18 -28.50 -11.27
N ASP A 513 20.88 -28.12 -10.03
CA ASP A 513 20.55 -28.99 -8.89
C ASP A 513 19.26 -28.51 -8.20
N PHE A 514 18.42 -29.45 -7.74
CA PHE A 514 17.20 -29.22 -6.96
C PHE A 514 17.12 -30.23 -5.81
N TRP A 515 17.01 -29.74 -4.58
CA TRP A 515 17.03 -30.58 -3.38
C TRP A 515 16.05 -30.09 -2.30
N ASP A 516 15.67 -30.97 -1.38
CA ASP A 516 14.88 -30.66 -0.16
C ASP A 516 13.61 -29.83 -0.46
N GLY A 517 12.65 -30.39 -1.21
CA GLY A 517 11.38 -29.69 -1.47
C GLY A 517 11.42 -28.55 -2.50
N ALA A 518 12.56 -28.26 -3.12
CA ALA A 518 12.69 -27.26 -4.19
C ALA A 518 11.87 -27.59 -5.46
N SER A 519 11.63 -26.58 -6.31
CA SER A 519 10.91 -26.73 -7.60
C SER A 519 11.51 -25.90 -8.73
N GLY A 520 11.19 -26.20 -9.99
CA GLY A 520 11.65 -25.34 -11.08
C GLY A 520 11.07 -25.59 -12.47
N LEU A 521 11.39 -24.67 -13.37
CA LEU A 521 11.13 -24.75 -14.80
C LEU A 521 12.42 -24.46 -15.56
N ILE A 522 12.89 -25.40 -16.39
CA ILE A 522 14.02 -25.21 -17.29
C ILE A 522 13.52 -25.22 -18.74
N LYS A 523 13.88 -24.20 -19.52
CA LYS A 523 13.32 -23.92 -20.85
C LYS A 523 14.37 -23.42 -21.83
N ASN A 524 14.47 -24.04 -23.01
CA ASN A 524 15.38 -23.61 -24.09
C ASN A 524 16.86 -23.48 -23.65
N SER A 525 17.29 -24.25 -22.64
CA SER A 525 18.57 -24.10 -21.95
C SER A 525 19.60 -25.15 -22.37
N LEU A 526 20.86 -24.96 -21.98
CA LEU A 526 22.00 -25.81 -22.33
C LEU A 526 22.78 -26.23 -21.07
N LEU A 527 22.94 -27.52 -20.83
CA LEU A 527 23.66 -28.09 -19.69
C LEU A 527 24.86 -28.90 -20.23
N ILE A 528 26.04 -28.29 -20.27
CA ILE A 528 27.17 -28.75 -21.12
C ILE A 528 28.41 -29.11 -20.30
N ALA A 529 28.90 -30.35 -20.42
CA ALA A 529 30.22 -30.75 -19.92
C ALA A 529 30.47 -30.42 -18.43
N ASN A 530 29.45 -30.55 -17.58
CA ASN A 530 29.59 -30.44 -16.13
C ASN A 530 30.22 -31.74 -15.57
N GLY A 531 30.94 -31.61 -14.46
CA GLY A 531 31.77 -32.67 -13.88
C GLY A 531 31.01 -33.83 -13.23
N ARG A 532 29.69 -33.68 -13.08
CA ARG A 532 28.72 -34.73 -12.76
C ARG A 532 27.55 -34.73 -13.76
N ASN A 533 26.34 -34.38 -13.33
CA ASN A 533 25.11 -34.43 -14.13
C ASN A 533 24.78 -33.09 -14.80
N GLY A 534 24.06 -33.10 -15.92
CA GLY A 534 23.54 -31.86 -16.49
C GLY A 534 22.45 -31.24 -15.61
N LEU A 535 21.44 -32.03 -15.26
CA LEU A 535 20.45 -31.74 -14.23
C LEU A 535 20.51 -32.81 -13.14
N PHE A 536 20.40 -32.40 -11.89
CA PHE A 536 20.24 -33.25 -10.71
C PHE A 536 18.98 -32.82 -9.95
N ALA A 537 18.26 -33.78 -9.37
CA ALA A 537 17.09 -33.51 -8.53
C ALA A 537 16.87 -34.65 -7.55
N ILE A 538 16.90 -34.36 -6.24
CA ILE A 538 16.67 -35.35 -5.16
C ILE A 538 15.55 -34.88 -4.23
N GLU A 539 14.55 -35.73 -4.04
CA GLU A 539 13.38 -35.54 -3.17
C GLU A 539 12.66 -34.17 -3.31
N PRO A 540 12.43 -33.64 -4.55
CA PRO A 540 11.60 -32.47 -4.73
C PRO A 540 10.12 -32.79 -4.43
N LEU A 541 9.63 -32.21 -3.33
CA LEU A 541 8.22 -32.24 -2.91
C LEU A 541 7.28 -31.51 -3.91
N ALA A 542 7.83 -30.75 -4.85
CA ALA A 542 7.09 -29.93 -5.81
C ALA A 542 7.64 -30.10 -7.24
N ALA A 543 6.73 -30.05 -8.22
CA ALA A 543 7.01 -30.50 -9.58
C ALA A 543 8.13 -29.74 -10.31
N ILE A 544 8.93 -30.47 -11.07
CA ILE A 544 9.99 -29.95 -11.95
C ILE A 544 9.59 -30.18 -13.41
N SER A 545 9.72 -29.16 -14.26
CA SER A 545 9.53 -29.29 -15.71
C SER A 545 10.75 -28.85 -16.49
N VAL A 546 11.12 -29.65 -17.50
CA VAL A 546 12.30 -29.44 -18.36
C VAL A 546 11.81 -29.47 -19.81
N GLN A 547 12.02 -28.39 -20.56
CA GLN A 547 11.38 -28.15 -21.85
C GLN A 547 12.39 -27.67 -22.88
N THR A 548 12.43 -28.31 -24.06
CA THR A 548 13.25 -27.90 -25.21
C THR A 548 14.72 -27.64 -24.83
N THR A 549 15.23 -28.41 -23.88
CA THR A 549 16.53 -28.18 -23.22
C THR A 549 17.52 -29.26 -23.64
N ARG A 550 18.79 -28.87 -23.78
CA ARG A 550 19.87 -29.78 -24.12
C ARG A 550 20.69 -30.13 -22.88
N SER A 551 21.06 -31.41 -22.76
CA SER A 551 22.09 -31.85 -21.81
C SER A 551 23.12 -32.68 -22.54
N GLU A 552 24.36 -32.17 -22.68
CA GLU A 552 25.41 -32.85 -23.44
C GLU A 552 26.77 -32.90 -22.74
N LYS A 553 27.52 -33.98 -22.98
CA LYS A 553 28.92 -34.15 -22.57
C LYS A 553 29.21 -34.12 -21.06
N ASN A 554 28.17 -34.18 -20.22
CA ASN A 554 28.32 -34.24 -18.76
C ASN A 554 28.93 -35.60 -18.36
N ARG A 555 29.69 -35.63 -17.26
CA ARG A 555 30.52 -36.78 -16.88
C ARG A 555 29.73 -37.96 -16.28
N GLU A 556 28.54 -37.69 -15.76
CA GLU A 556 27.61 -38.72 -15.26
C GLU A 556 26.44 -38.87 -16.23
N VAL A 557 25.19 -38.59 -15.80
CA VAL A 557 24.01 -38.61 -16.68
C VAL A 557 23.58 -37.22 -17.14
N GLY A 558 22.84 -37.17 -18.24
CA GLY A 558 22.28 -35.94 -18.77
C GLY A 558 21.27 -35.28 -17.82
N PHE A 559 20.28 -36.05 -17.34
CA PHE A 559 19.36 -35.65 -16.26
C PHE A 559 19.18 -36.80 -15.24
N TYR A 560 19.26 -36.50 -13.94
CA TYR A 560 19.05 -37.44 -12.83
C TYR A 560 17.82 -36.99 -12.03
N PHE A 561 16.92 -37.91 -11.70
CA PHE A 561 15.75 -37.68 -10.85
C PHE A 561 15.61 -38.79 -9.79
N SER A 562 15.74 -38.42 -8.51
CA SER A 562 15.65 -39.32 -7.37
C SER A 562 14.50 -38.96 -6.43
N GLY A 563 13.68 -39.93 -6.04
CA GLY A 563 12.56 -39.73 -5.10
C GLY A 563 11.54 -38.65 -5.51
N VAL A 564 11.51 -38.27 -6.81
CA VAL A 564 10.76 -37.09 -7.28
C VAL A 564 9.25 -37.34 -7.29
N ASN A 565 8.44 -36.29 -7.13
CA ASN A 565 7.00 -36.39 -7.30
C ASN A 565 6.48 -35.36 -8.33
N GLY A 566 6.31 -35.81 -9.58
CA GLY A 566 5.85 -34.97 -10.69
C GLY A 566 7.00 -34.34 -11.47
N VAL A 567 7.56 -35.10 -12.43
CA VAL A 567 8.57 -34.61 -13.37
C VAL A 567 8.04 -34.68 -14.80
N ASN A 568 8.17 -33.58 -15.53
CA ASN A 568 7.74 -33.48 -16.93
C ASN A 568 8.87 -33.00 -17.85
N VAL A 569 9.45 -33.92 -18.62
CA VAL A 569 10.54 -33.66 -19.59
C VAL A 569 9.97 -33.69 -21.01
N VAL A 570 10.08 -32.57 -21.73
CA VAL A 570 9.42 -32.37 -23.04
C VAL A 570 10.40 -31.85 -24.08
N ASN A 571 10.44 -32.45 -25.26
CA ASN A 571 11.23 -32.02 -26.43
C ASN A 571 12.72 -31.76 -26.16
N CYS A 572 13.30 -32.42 -25.15
CA CYS A 572 14.69 -32.25 -24.76
C CYS A 572 15.63 -33.13 -25.61
N HIS A 573 16.88 -32.71 -25.76
CA HIS A 573 17.91 -33.49 -26.46
C HIS A 573 19.07 -33.80 -25.51
N VAL A 574 19.22 -35.07 -25.17
CA VAL A 574 20.17 -35.55 -24.16
C VAL A 574 21.17 -36.50 -24.81
N TYR A 575 22.44 -36.08 -24.94
CA TYR A 575 23.40 -36.83 -25.75
C TYR A 575 24.88 -36.68 -25.38
N GLU A 576 25.70 -37.66 -25.76
CA GLU A 576 27.16 -37.66 -25.52
C GLU A 576 27.55 -37.53 -24.03
N ASN A 577 26.63 -37.77 -23.08
CA ASN A 577 26.92 -37.84 -21.65
C ASN A 577 27.55 -39.19 -21.30
N PHE A 578 28.57 -39.18 -20.44
CA PHE A 578 29.52 -40.28 -20.32
C PHE A 578 28.95 -41.54 -19.65
N LEU A 579 28.08 -41.43 -18.64
CA LEU A 579 27.40 -42.59 -18.06
C LEU A 579 26.01 -42.82 -18.67
N GLY A 580 25.19 -41.79 -18.89
CA GLY A 580 23.84 -42.04 -19.41
C GLY A 580 23.01 -40.82 -19.79
N GLY A 581 21.84 -41.05 -20.37
CA GLY A 581 20.94 -39.98 -20.80
C GLY A 581 20.06 -39.46 -19.66
N ILE A 582 19.00 -40.18 -19.34
CA ILE A 582 18.06 -39.82 -18.26
C ILE A 582 17.91 -41.01 -17.30
N LEU A 583 17.99 -40.74 -15.99
CA LEU A 583 17.80 -41.72 -14.91
C LEU A 583 16.67 -41.28 -13.98
N PHE A 584 15.78 -42.22 -13.65
CA PHE A 584 14.81 -42.13 -12.57
C PHE A 584 15.02 -43.27 -11.57
N ASP A 585 15.14 -42.96 -10.27
CA ASP A 585 15.32 -43.97 -9.21
C ASP A 585 14.55 -43.64 -7.91
N GLN A 586 14.76 -44.45 -6.87
CA GLN A 586 14.23 -44.28 -5.50
C GLN A 586 12.70 -44.09 -5.46
N GLY A 587 11.98 -44.89 -6.25
CA GLY A 587 10.52 -44.89 -6.29
C GLY A 587 9.89 -43.60 -6.83
N SER A 588 10.62 -42.82 -7.64
CA SER A 588 10.17 -41.60 -8.33
C SER A 588 8.78 -41.74 -8.98
N LYS A 589 7.92 -40.72 -8.83
CA LYS A 589 6.49 -40.78 -9.20
C LYS A 589 6.04 -39.68 -10.15
N ALA A 590 4.91 -39.96 -10.81
CA ALA A 590 4.26 -39.07 -11.78
C ALA A 590 5.21 -38.61 -12.90
N VAL A 591 6.06 -39.52 -13.38
CA VAL A 591 7.04 -39.25 -14.44
C VAL A 591 6.34 -39.13 -15.80
N SER A 592 6.60 -38.04 -16.52
CA SER A 592 6.08 -37.77 -17.87
C SER A 592 7.21 -37.38 -18.82
N LEU A 593 7.28 -38.08 -19.95
CA LEU A 593 8.30 -37.93 -20.98
C LEU A 593 7.63 -37.80 -22.35
N SER A 594 7.78 -36.66 -23.03
CA SER A 594 7.24 -36.49 -24.38
C SER A 594 8.22 -35.88 -25.39
N GLY A 595 8.36 -36.50 -26.58
CA GLY A 595 9.09 -35.95 -27.72
C GLY A 595 10.62 -35.83 -27.53
N ASN A 596 11.20 -36.47 -26.51
CA ASN A 596 12.61 -36.31 -26.17
C ASN A 596 13.52 -37.15 -27.10
N LYS A 597 14.67 -36.60 -27.49
CA LYS A 597 15.74 -37.34 -28.19
C LYS A 597 16.85 -37.70 -27.20
N ILE A 598 17.16 -38.98 -27.05
CA ILE A 598 18.14 -39.48 -26.07
C ILE A 598 19.13 -40.41 -26.79
N THR A 599 20.33 -39.90 -27.09
CA THR A 599 21.24 -40.56 -28.05
C THR A 599 22.71 -40.49 -27.70
N LYS A 600 23.51 -41.51 -28.03
CA LYS A 600 24.99 -41.49 -27.85
C LYS A 600 25.47 -41.27 -26.41
N ASN A 601 24.64 -41.55 -25.42
CA ASN A 601 25.08 -41.62 -24.02
C ASN A 601 25.70 -43.00 -23.74
N GLY A 602 26.46 -43.13 -22.65
CA GLY A 602 27.24 -44.32 -22.29
C GLY A 602 26.44 -45.60 -21.97
N GLU A 603 26.47 -46.03 -20.71
CA GLU A 603 25.87 -47.27 -20.20
C GLU A 603 24.38 -47.42 -20.53
N ALA A 604 23.63 -46.31 -20.50
CA ALA A 604 22.21 -46.32 -20.86
C ALA A 604 21.69 -44.99 -21.42
N GLY A 605 20.73 -45.06 -22.35
CA GLY A 605 19.95 -43.92 -22.82
C GLY A 605 18.95 -43.45 -21.76
N LEU A 606 17.91 -44.25 -21.51
CA LEU A 606 16.85 -43.96 -20.54
C LEU A 606 16.76 -45.08 -19.50
N VAL A 607 16.74 -44.74 -18.22
CA VAL A 607 16.74 -45.71 -17.11
C VAL A 607 15.59 -45.42 -16.14
N PHE A 608 14.90 -46.49 -15.73
CA PHE A 608 13.92 -46.49 -14.66
C PHE A 608 14.27 -47.60 -13.67
N GLU A 609 14.48 -47.26 -12.40
CA GLU A 609 14.58 -48.24 -11.32
C GLU A 609 13.24 -48.94 -11.07
N VAL A 610 13.28 -50.15 -10.50
CA VAL A 610 12.11 -50.85 -9.96
C VAL A 610 11.33 -49.92 -9.01
N GLY A 611 10.04 -49.75 -9.29
CA GLY A 611 9.13 -48.94 -8.47
C GLY A 611 8.90 -47.50 -8.95
N VAL A 612 9.54 -47.07 -10.05
CA VAL A 612 9.27 -45.76 -10.67
C VAL A 612 7.89 -45.75 -11.35
N GLU A 613 7.04 -44.77 -11.01
CA GLU A 613 5.68 -44.63 -11.54
C GLU A 613 5.63 -43.67 -12.74
N ILE A 614 5.62 -44.24 -13.95
CA ILE A 614 5.49 -43.53 -15.22
C ILE A 614 4.01 -43.25 -15.52
N VAL A 615 3.66 -41.98 -15.74
CA VAL A 615 2.32 -41.52 -16.16
C VAL A 615 2.22 -41.38 -17.68
N SER A 616 3.29 -40.96 -18.35
CA SER A 616 3.32 -40.92 -19.83
C SER A 616 4.73 -41.07 -20.43
N GLU A 617 4.83 -41.83 -21.51
CA GLU A 617 6.04 -41.99 -22.33
C GLU A 617 5.63 -41.98 -23.81
N SER A 618 5.63 -40.81 -24.45
CA SER A 618 5.16 -40.63 -25.83
C SER A 618 6.22 -40.00 -26.73
N GLU A 619 6.33 -40.47 -27.98
CA GLU A 619 7.17 -39.85 -29.04
C GLU A 619 8.68 -39.71 -28.71
N ASN A 620 9.16 -40.35 -27.63
CA ASN A 620 10.57 -40.32 -27.23
C ASN A 620 11.41 -41.20 -28.16
N LYS A 621 12.52 -40.66 -28.68
CA LYS A 621 13.47 -41.37 -29.56
C LYS A 621 14.75 -41.70 -28.80
N VAL A 622 14.88 -42.97 -28.39
CA VAL A 622 16.01 -43.47 -27.61
C VAL A 622 16.80 -44.48 -28.45
N GLU A 623 17.93 -44.05 -29.01
CA GLU A 623 18.69 -44.73 -30.05
C GLU A 623 20.18 -44.34 -30.00
N GLU A 624 21.07 -45.03 -30.71
CA GLU A 624 22.51 -44.69 -30.82
C GLU A 624 23.29 -44.60 -29.47
N ASN A 625 22.71 -44.94 -28.31
CA ASN A 625 23.44 -44.99 -27.04
C ASN A 625 24.38 -46.22 -27.04
N PHE A 626 25.52 -46.15 -26.35
CA PHE A 626 26.57 -47.18 -26.45
C PHE A 626 26.19 -48.49 -25.75
N GLY A 627 25.52 -48.41 -24.61
CA GLY A 627 24.95 -49.55 -23.88
C GLY A 627 23.47 -49.76 -24.16
N LYS A 628 22.66 -49.83 -23.09
CA LYS A 628 21.21 -50.07 -23.19
C LYS A 628 20.50 -48.85 -23.76
N GLN A 629 19.57 -49.03 -24.70
CA GLN A 629 18.76 -47.89 -25.17
C GLN A 629 17.79 -47.47 -24.07
N ILE A 630 16.90 -48.38 -23.63
CA ILE A 630 16.06 -48.18 -22.45
C ILE A 630 16.30 -49.35 -21.48
N TRP A 631 16.59 -49.04 -20.22
CA TRP A 631 16.66 -50.00 -19.11
C TRP A 631 15.46 -49.77 -18.19
N ARG A 632 14.43 -50.61 -18.33
CA ARG A 632 13.31 -50.71 -17.38
C ARG A 632 13.66 -51.69 -16.28
N ASP A 633 13.11 -51.48 -15.09
CA ASP A 633 13.32 -52.33 -13.92
C ASP A 633 14.82 -52.51 -13.59
N ALA A 634 15.55 -51.39 -13.61
CA ALA A 634 16.90 -51.35 -13.05
C ALA A 634 16.87 -51.64 -11.55
N VAL A 635 17.90 -52.34 -11.07
CA VAL A 635 18.09 -52.65 -9.65
C VAL A 635 19.48 -52.20 -9.30
N PHE A 636 19.60 -51.09 -8.59
CA PHE A 636 20.87 -50.64 -8.05
C PHE A 636 21.10 -51.28 -6.66
N PRO A 637 22.33 -51.68 -6.32
CA PRO A 637 22.61 -52.19 -4.99
C PRO A 637 22.55 -51.05 -3.97
N THR A 638 21.72 -51.18 -2.94
CA THR A 638 21.63 -50.17 -1.87
C THR A 638 22.95 -50.03 -1.14
N SER A 639 23.46 -48.79 -1.04
CA SER A 639 24.67 -48.44 -0.30
C SER A 639 24.48 -48.73 1.18
N SER A 640 25.03 -49.85 1.63
CA SER A 640 24.89 -50.38 2.98
C SER A 640 26.07 -50.00 3.89
N ARG A 641 26.62 -48.80 3.68
CA ARG A 641 27.68 -48.18 4.48
C ARG A 641 27.47 -46.68 4.55
N GLU A 642 27.92 -46.09 5.66
CA GLU A 642 28.09 -44.66 5.78
C GLU A 642 29.18 -44.23 4.78
N ASP A 643 28.81 -43.42 3.78
CA ASP A 643 29.78 -42.83 2.87
C ASP A 643 30.57 -41.76 3.63
N THR A 644 31.71 -42.16 4.21
CA THR A 644 32.74 -41.22 4.63
C THR A 644 33.22 -40.49 3.38
N VAL A 645 32.69 -39.28 3.17
CA VAL A 645 32.97 -38.42 2.02
C VAL A 645 34.49 -38.26 1.90
N SER A 646 35.06 -39.05 1.00
CA SER A 646 36.49 -39.02 0.76
C SER A 646 36.78 -37.71 0.04
N PRO A 647 37.67 -36.85 0.57
CA PRO A 647 37.98 -35.60 -0.08
C PRO A 647 38.45 -35.88 -1.52
N PRO A 648 38.14 -34.99 -2.49
CA PRO A 648 38.52 -35.21 -3.87
C PRO A 648 40.02 -35.47 -3.98
N PRO A 649 40.46 -36.43 -4.80
CA PRO A 649 41.88 -36.75 -4.92
C PRO A 649 42.65 -35.47 -5.27
N PRO A 650 43.81 -35.23 -4.62
CA PRO A 650 44.57 -33.99 -4.83
C PRO A 650 44.86 -33.81 -6.32
N PRO A 651 44.85 -32.56 -6.83
CA PRO A 651 45.08 -32.31 -8.24
C PRO A 651 46.41 -32.94 -8.67
N PRO A 652 46.49 -33.53 -9.87
CA PRO A 652 47.74 -34.09 -10.37
C PRO A 652 48.81 -32.97 -10.33
N PRO A 653 50.04 -33.27 -9.88
CA PRO A 653 51.07 -32.26 -9.74
C PRO A 653 51.25 -31.55 -11.08
N LEU A 654 51.27 -30.22 -11.05
CA LEU A 654 51.61 -29.42 -12.21
C LEU A 654 52.90 -29.97 -12.81
N LYS A 655 52.88 -30.29 -14.11
CA LYS A 655 54.12 -30.49 -14.82
C LYS A 655 54.91 -29.20 -14.69
N VAL A 656 56.08 -29.29 -14.07
CA VAL A 656 57.08 -28.23 -14.15
C VAL A 656 57.36 -28.06 -15.65
N GLU A 657 57.12 -26.86 -16.17
CA GLU A 657 57.63 -26.50 -17.49
C GLU A 657 59.15 -26.57 -17.39
N GLU A 658 59.78 -27.43 -18.19
CA GLU A 658 61.24 -27.49 -18.26
C GLU A 658 61.71 -26.13 -18.79
N SER A 659 62.38 -25.36 -17.95
CA SER A 659 62.99 -24.09 -18.34
C SER A 659 64.20 -24.38 -19.22
N ASP A 660 64.12 -24.04 -20.50
CA ASP A 660 65.24 -24.06 -21.43
C ASP A 660 66.31 -23.01 -20.99
N ASP A 661 67.34 -23.48 -20.27
CA ASP A 661 68.61 -22.80 -19.93
C ASP A 661 69.79 -23.58 -20.57
#